data_AF-A0A9J8AR40-F1
#
_entry.id   AF-A0A9J8AR40-F1
#
_cell.length_a   1.000
_cell.length_b   1.000
_cell.length_c   1.000
_cell.angle_alpha   90.00
_cell.angle_beta   90.00
_cell.angle_gamma   90.00
#
_symmetry.space_group_name_H-M   'P 1'
#
loop_
_entity.id
_entity.type
_entity.pdbx_description
1 polymer ?
#
loop_
_entity_poly.entity_id
_entity_poly.type
_entity_poly.pdbx_seq_one_letter_code
_entity_poly.pdbx_strand_id
1 'polypeptide(L)'
;MPGTDDPRKLFILTTAGNYFSLDTQASLSTCRPLDNFLDDSNEFLLSVSRNTDELRFSNKLESMDGDGRVLLFFKPHPCVVSEENLHRSVLVSSMLESPISTLYQALRQVYGPVLLQDDKWSQSFDSKLQSLLTDLEVGLGSVLRHSHPKDSGERSIMTPLDEFSFWADVGRSGQNSRERDRAAHFSELFTTIEKVNLDSFSLVELLDLIESTRETVDDVWKQNEHAPYPETRMIRLMDVIGGALGRFVQRKLSTLHLWDDPYFTVREGLKGGVAACEQWVAVCEHLTGQVWKRYSPHPWSGEKHRPQGLQSLAQRLEEVRSVCEKLQRLLSGGKLQVSPARVYQPFTGLNPIHYNPYTEPLWRAAVSQFDRLIAPAEQEAAGKLKTFIIDAQDSPQQLLQVFQKHRELIKRPTISKELQPERETLLTRLLDYNKGLQMDFESRCHGAPGEKTGPLAGRNLPEVINNIVWVRQLLLKVEDSLKMADALLSDLSGFQPLLRFCDELQEQMRLYEQEQFEDWSRDLLSGLSDPKSGISNRVMELDHMDGKLKIQYSDRLVSLLREVRQLSALGFTIPAKIQQAANTADKFYRQAIILKQVAHFYNTIDQQMIPSQRPMMLGCALAFEQVIKVTLLFCGGKLQITWENPKELEQYISKLQSAAERLSTENRKLRKWHTDFTDKVVSLMGVDLLRQQQRWKDALQDLRTGFATLESQGIRAGDMRAWRQHWNHQLYKALEHQYQVGLEALNKNLPEINIDLIFKQGRLQFRPAFEEVRAKYYREMKRFICIPNQFKGVSETGEEPIFTCMIERNASGFLTIFSKAEHLFSRLTHVLDKFKDWVVLGQVDVDALVEKHLHSVQDWERNFRALKAGGKESERLPRYLCVILSHYKFTKTIYIYIYIYIYYSKW
;
A
#
# COMPACT_ATOMS: atom_id res chain seq x y z
N MET A 1 -32.58 -59.78 -53.80
CA MET A 1 -31.81 -60.94 -53.28
C MET A 1 -31.90 -62.08 -54.28
N PRO A 2 -30.91 -62.26 -55.17
CA PRO A 2 -30.68 -63.60 -55.70
C PRO A 2 -29.18 -63.98 -55.73
N GLY A 3 -28.84 -65.17 -55.20
CA GLY A 3 -27.79 -66.04 -55.77
C GLY A 3 -26.34 -65.93 -55.29
N THR A 4 -26.06 -65.97 -53.98
CA THR A 4 -24.74 -66.42 -53.48
C THR A 4 -24.94 -67.39 -52.32
N ASP A 5 -24.95 -68.69 -52.61
CA ASP A 5 -25.00 -69.77 -51.61
C ASP A 5 -23.66 -69.95 -50.84
N ASP A 6 -22.64 -69.13 -51.12
CA ASP A 6 -21.34 -69.18 -50.44
C ASP A 6 -21.23 -68.09 -49.35
N PRO A 7 -21.34 -68.46 -48.06
CA PRO A 7 -21.26 -67.51 -46.94
C PRO A 7 -19.88 -66.82 -46.84
N ARG A 8 -18.82 -67.45 -47.38
CA ARG A 8 -17.46 -66.89 -47.38
C ARG A 8 -17.36 -65.67 -48.30
N LYS A 9 -17.95 -65.78 -49.49
CA LYS A 9 -18.02 -64.67 -50.47
C LYS A 9 -18.92 -63.55 -49.98
N LEU A 10 -20.04 -63.91 -49.34
CA LEU A 10 -20.97 -62.94 -48.77
C LEU A 10 -20.28 -62.04 -47.73
N PHE A 11 -19.44 -62.61 -46.86
CA PHE A 11 -18.68 -61.83 -45.87
C PHE A 11 -17.75 -60.80 -46.50
N ILE A 12 -16.94 -61.20 -47.48
CA ILE A 12 -15.98 -60.30 -48.14
C ILE A 12 -16.71 -59.20 -48.91
N LEU A 13 -17.74 -59.58 -49.69
CA LEU A 13 -18.56 -58.64 -50.46
C LEU A 13 -19.29 -57.65 -49.56
N THR A 14 -19.94 -58.12 -48.49
CA THR A 14 -20.67 -57.26 -47.54
C THR A 14 -19.72 -56.30 -46.82
N THR A 15 -18.53 -56.76 -46.41
CA THR A 15 -17.53 -55.92 -45.74
C THR A 15 -17.00 -54.84 -46.68
N ALA A 16 -16.70 -55.20 -47.93
CA ALA A 16 -16.27 -54.25 -48.96
C ALA A 16 -17.38 -53.24 -49.33
N GLY A 17 -18.62 -53.71 -49.53
CA GLY A 17 -19.77 -52.88 -49.84
C GLY A 17 -20.07 -51.86 -48.74
N ASN A 18 -20.01 -52.28 -47.48
CA ASN A 18 -20.18 -51.39 -46.32
C ASN A 18 -19.07 -50.33 -46.23
N TYR A 19 -17.80 -50.72 -46.44
CA TYR A 19 -16.66 -49.79 -46.35
C TYR A 19 -16.70 -48.71 -47.44
N PHE A 20 -17.06 -49.09 -48.67
CA PHE A 20 -17.13 -48.15 -49.80
C PHE A 20 -18.50 -47.52 -50.02
N SER A 21 -19.52 -47.90 -49.22
CA SER A 21 -20.92 -47.48 -49.36
C SER A 21 -21.50 -47.75 -50.76
N LEU A 22 -21.25 -48.95 -51.29
CA LEU A 22 -21.71 -49.41 -52.61
C LEU A 22 -22.49 -50.72 -52.48
N ASP A 23 -23.59 -50.85 -53.23
CA ASP A 23 -24.32 -52.11 -53.35
C ASP A 23 -23.51 -53.10 -54.20
N THR A 24 -23.20 -54.27 -53.64
CA THR A 24 -22.40 -55.28 -54.34
C THR A 24 -23.19 -55.96 -55.45
N GLN A 25 -22.75 -55.80 -56.69
CA GLN A 25 -23.35 -56.46 -57.86
C GLN A 25 -23.14 -57.99 -57.82
N ALA A 26 -24.12 -58.76 -58.30
CA ALA A 26 -24.05 -60.23 -58.35
C ALA A 26 -22.90 -60.77 -59.23
N SER A 27 -22.42 -59.98 -60.20
CA SER A 27 -21.27 -60.26 -61.07
C SER A 27 -19.93 -60.37 -60.32
N LEU A 28 -19.82 -59.80 -59.11
CA LEU A 28 -18.61 -59.84 -58.29
C LEU A 28 -18.47 -61.15 -57.49
N SER A 29 -19.53 -61.97 -57.44
CA SER A 29 -19.50 -63.28 -56.77
C SER A 29 -18.75 -64.37 -57.54
N THR A 30 -18.51 -64.15 -58.83
CA THR A 30 -17.76 -65.04 -59.74
C THR A 30 -16.37 -64.48 -60.09
N CYS A 31 -15.86 -63.57 -59.27
CA CYS A 31 -14.58 -62.91 -59.51
C CYS A 31 -13.40 -63.86 -59.20
N ARG A 32 -12.61 -64.18 -60.22
CA ARG A 32 -11.45 -65.09 -60.10
C ARG A 32 -10.48 -64.75 -58.95
N PRO A 33 -10.15 -63.48 -58.67
CA PRO A 33 -9.32 -63.11 -57.51
C PRO A 33 -9.92 -63.48 -56.15
N LEU A 34 -11.24 -63.38 -56.01
CA LEU A 34 -11.96 -63.75 -54.80
C LEU A 34 -11.96 -65.27 -54.61
N ASP A 35 -12.19 -66.03 -55.69
CA ASP A 35 -12.12 -67.49 -55.68
C ASP A 35 -10.71 -67.99 -55.33
N ASN A 36 -9.69 -67.40 -55.95
CA ASN A 36 -8.29 -67.70 -55.65
C ASN A 36 -7.97 -67.43 -54.17
N PHE A 37 -8.42 -66.30 -53.62
CA PHE A 37 -8.20 -66.01 -52.20
C PHE A 37 -8.94 -66.98 -51.28
N LEU A 38 -10.11 -67.50 -51.64
CA LEU A 38 -10.84 -68.43 -50.77
C LEU A 38 -10.28 -69.86 -50.88
N ASP A 39 -9.97 -70.31 -52.08
CA ASP A 39 -9.72 -71.72 -52.38
C ASP A 39 -8.22 -72.08 -52.54
N ASP A 40 -7.33 -71.11 -52.84
CA ASP A 40 -5.88 -71.35 -52.88
C ASP A 40 -5.25 -71.11 -51.50
N SER A 41 -4.58 -72.14 -50.96
CA SER A 41 -3.86 -72.04 -49.69
C SER A 41 -2.63 -71.13 -49.75
N ASN A 42 -2.09 -70.88 -50.95
CA ASN A 42 -0.91 -70.04 -51.18
C ASN A 42 -1.26 -68.58 -51.45
N GLU A 43 -2.53 -68.25 -51.64
CA GLU A 43 -2.99 -66.87 -51.80
C GLU A 43 -3.37 -66.28 -50.44
N PHE A 44 -2.51 -65.38 -49.96
CA PHE A 44 -2.58 -64.77 -48.64
C PHE A 44 -3.24 -63.40 -48.61
N LEU A 45 -3.40 -62.73 -49.76
CA LEU A 45 -3.84 -61.35 -49.83
C LEU A 45 -4.96 -61.19 -50.86
N LEU A 46 -5.95 -60.38 -50.51
CA LEU A 46 -6.98 -59.87 -51.40
C LEU A 46 -7.16 -58.38 -51.12
N SER A 47 -6.82 -57.54 -52.08
CA SER A 47 -7.08 -56.10 -52.03
C SER A 47 -8.36 -55.75 -52.76
N VAL A 48 -9.09 -54.80 -52.17
CA VAL A 48 -10.32 -54.25 -52.71
C VAL A 48 -10.18 -52.74 -52.85
N SER A 49 -10.36 -52.24 -54.06
CA SER A 49 -10.32 -50.80 -54.38
C SER A 49 -11.61 -50.38 -55.08
N ARG A 50 -11.94 -49.08 -54.97
CA ARG A 50 -13.06 -48.46 -55.69
C ARG A 50 -12.56 -47.82 -56.97
N ASN A 51 -13.17 -48.18 -58.11
CA ASN A 51 -13.01 -47.45 -59.36
C ASN A 51 -14.35 -46.87 -59.79
N THR A 52 -14.46 -45.54 -59.78
CA THR A 52 -15.70 -44.76 -60.01
C THR A 52 -16.88 -45.23 -59.15
N ASP A 53 -17.61 -46.28 -59.57
CA ASP A 53 -18.76 -46.86 -58.85
C ASP A 53 -18.75 -48.41 -58.79
N GLU A 54 -17.63 -49.06 -59.14
CA GLU A 54 -17.47 -50.53 -59.05
C GLU A 54 -16.33 -50.92 -58.10
N LEU A 55 -16.49 -52.08 -57.44
CA LEU A 55 -15.47 -52.69 -56.60
C LEU A 55 -14.54 -53.56 -57.46
N ARG A 56 -13.23 -53.38 -57.32
CA ARG A 56 -12.21 -54.21 -57.96
C ARG A 56 -11.51 -55.07 -56.93
N PHE A 57 -11.41 -56.37 -57.22
CA PHE A 57 -10.70 -57.35 -56.40
C PHE A 57 -9.39 -57.75 -57.10
N SER A 58 -8.29 -57.78 -56.36
CA SER A 58 -6.99 -58.24 -56.85
C SER A 58 -6.22 -59.00 -55.77
N ASN A 59 -5.47 -60.05 -56.14
CA ASN A 59 -4.56 -60.77 -55.21
C ASN A 59 -3.20 -60.08 -55.06
N LYS A 60 -3.00 -58.95 -55.76
CA LYS A 60 -1.78 -58.14 -55.72
C LYS A 60 -2.15 -56.72 -55.36
N LEU A 61 -1.27 -56.10 -54.57
CA LEU A 61 -1.34 -54.68 -54.27
C LEU A 61 -0.93 -53.89 -55.53
N GLU A 62 -1.90 -53.32 -56.24
CA GLU A 62 -1.64 -52.41 -57.37
C GLU A 62 -1.27 -51.01 -56.84
N SER A 63 -0.62 -50.17 -57.66
CA SER A 63 -0.29 -48.79 -57.24
C SER A 63 -1.59 -48.04 -56.90
N MET A 64 -1.54 -47.23 -55.84
CA MET A 64 -2.67 -46.47 -55.29
C MET A 64 -3.01 -45.26 -56.20
N ASP A 65 -3.23 -45.48 -57.50
CA ASP A 65 -3.58 -44.44 -58.47
C ASP A 65 -5.12 -44.34 -58.55
N GLY A 66 -5.76 -43.70 -57.55
CA GLY A 66 -7.22 -43.57 -57.44
C GLY A 66 -7.68 -42.86 -56.14
N ASP A 67 -8.93 -43.11 -55.70
CA ASP A 67 -9.63 -42.50 -54.52
C ASP A 67 -8.94 -42.73 -53.15
N GLY A 68 -7.67 -43.17 -53.12
CA GLY A 68 -6.81 -43.30 -51.95
C GLY A 68 -7.22 -44.37 -50.92
N ARG A 69 -8.41 -44.96 -51.03
CA ARG A 69 -8.97 -45.91 -50.07
C ARG A 69 -8.90 -47.34 -50.58
N VAL A 70 -8.23 -48.21 -49.83
CA VAL A 70 -8.10 -49.64 -50.14
C VAL A 70 -8.42 -50.47 -48.90
N LEU A 71 -9.17 -51.55 -49.09
CA LEU A 71 -9.46 -52.54 -48.06
C LEU A 71 -8.68 -53.82 -48.35
N LEU A 72 -7.92 -54.31 -47.38
CA LEU A 72 -7.10 -55.51 -47.50
C LEU A 72 -7.68 -56.64 -46.64
N PHE A 73 -7.80 -57.81 -47.24
CA PHE A 73 -8.05 -59.07 -46.57
C PHE A 73 -6.79 -59.90 -46.63
N PHE A 74 -6.32 -60.42 -45.50
CA PHE A 74 -5.14 -61.28 -45.48
C PHE A 74 -5.27 -62.47 -44.54
N LYS A 75 -4.60 -63.57 -44.89
CA LYS A 75 -4.56 -64.80 -44.10
C LYS A 75 -3.29 -64.85 -43.25
N PRO A 76 -3.36 -65.19 -41.95
CA PRO A 76 -2.18 -65.30 -41.10
C PRO A 76 -1.38 -66.59 -41.34
N HIS A 77 -2.01 -67.64 -41.89
CA HIS A 77 -1.39 -68.95 -42.17
C HIS A 77 -1.94 -69.53 -43.48
N PRO A 78 -1.17 -70.36 -44.21
CA PRO A 78 -1.66 -70.98 -45.45
C PRO A 78 -2.83 -71.90 -45.15
N CYS A 79 -4.01 -71.54 -45.64
CA CYS A 79 -5.24 -72.31 -45.45
C CYS A 79 -6.29 -72.00 -46.52
N VAL A 80 -7.13 -73.00 -46.79
CA VAL A 80 -8.37 -72.83 -47.54
C VAL A 80 -9.42 -72.26 -46.59
N VAL A 81 -10.10 -71.21 -47.03
CA VAL A 81 -11.13 -70.56 -46.23
C VAL A 81 -12.40 -71.41 -46.33
N SER A 82 -12.90 -71.88 -45.20
CA SER A 82 -14.17 -72.61 -45.06
C SER A 82 -15.15 -71.77 -44.25
N GLU A 83 -16.43 -72.14 -44.24
CA GLU A 83 -17.45 -71.45 -43.44
C GLU A 83 -17.09 -71.43 -41.94
N GLU A 84 -16.49 -72.50 -41.42
CA GLU A 84 -16.13 -72.61 -40.00
C GLU A 84 -14.89 -71.79 -39.62
N ASN A 85 -13.95 -71.55 -40.55
CA ASN A 85 -12.68 -70.88 -40.26
C ASN A 85 -12.62 -69.41 -40.71
N LEU A 86 -13.62 -68.93 -41.47
CA LEU A 86 -13.67 -67.59 -42.07
C LEU A 86 -13.28 -66.45 -41.11
N HIS A 87 -13.88 -66.41 -39.93
CA HIS A 87 -13.66 -65.35 -38.94
C HIS A 87 -12.34 -65.47 -38.15
N ARG A 88 -11.65 -66.62 -38.24
CA ARG A 88 -10.36 -66.87 -37.58
C ARG A 88 -9.19 -66.78 -38.55
N SER A 89 -9.44 -67.05 -39.82
CA SER A 89 -8.43 -67.17 -40.87
C SER A 89 -8.33 -65.93 -41.76
N VAL A 90 -9.25 -64.97 -41.65
CA VAL A 90 -9.23 -63.74 -42.47
C VAL A 90 -9.17 -62.51 -41.56
N LEU A 91 -8.13 -61.70 -41.74
CA LEU A 91 -7.95 -60.40 -41.11
C LEU A 91 -8.27 -59.30 -42.11
N VAL A 92 -8.87 -58.21 -41.62
CA VAL A 92 -9.29 -57.07 -42.44
C VAL A 92 -8.54 -55.82 -41.97
N SER A 93 -7.90 -55.12 -42.90
CA SER A 93 -7.22 -53.85 -42.64
C SER A 93 -7.60 -52.82 -43.70
N SER A 94 -7.89 -51.60 -43.30
CA SER A 94 -8.09 -50.48 -44.22
C SER A 94 -6.79 -49.68 -44.39
N MET A 95 -6.57 -49.18 -45.60
CA MET A 95 -5.49 -48.26 -45.94
C MET A 95 -6.08 -47.00 -46.54
N LEU A 96 -5.64 -45.84 -46.02
CA LEU A 96 -6.14 -44.52 -46.39
C LEU A 96 -4.97 -43.68 -46.90
N GLU A 97 -5.11 -43.15 -48.12
CA GLU A 97 -4.23 -42.19 -48.81
C GLU A 97 -2.81 -42.72 -49.09
N SER A 98 -2.06 -43.09 -48.05
CA SER A 98 -0.68 -43.57 -48.13
C SER A 98 -0.45 -44.81 -47.25
N PRO A 99 0.34 -45.79 -47.73
CA PRO A 99 0.82 -46.89 -46.89
C PRO A 99 1.62 -46.41 -45.68
N ILE A 100 2.35 -45.31 -45.82
CA ILE A 100 3.22 -44.77 -44.77
C ILE A 100 2.37 -44.12 -43.67
N SER A 101 1.33 -43.36 -44.04
CA SER A 101 0.41 -42.74 -43.05
C SER A 101 -0.37 -43.81 -42.29
N THR A 102 -0.87 -44.83 -43.00
CA THR A 102 -1.62 -45.93 -42.38
C THR A 102 -0.72 -46.73 -41.44
N LEU A 103 0.50 -47.09 -41.86
CA LEU A 103 1.45 -47.81 -41.02
C LEU A 103 1.86 -47.00 -39.79
N TYR A 104 2.17 -45.71 -39.97
CA TYR A 104 2.52 -44.82 -38.86
C TYR A 104 1.38 -44.68 -37.86
N GLN A 105 0.14 -44.46 -38.32
CA GLN A 105 -1.02 -44.34 -37.42
C GLN A 105 -1.36 -45.66 -36.75
N ALA A 106 -1.27 -46.80 -37.44
CA ALA A 106 -1.47 -48.11 -36.84
C ALA A 106 -0.39 -48.40 -35.78
N LEU A 107 0.86 -48.08 -36.07
CA LEU A 107 1.98 -48.21 -35.12
C LEU A 107 1.77 -47.28 -33.92
N ARG A 108 1.49 -45.99 -34.11
CA ARG A 108 1.39 -45.00 -33.03
C ARG A 108 0.13 -45.15 -32.17
N GLN A 109 -1.02 -45.49 -32.77
CA GLN A 109 -2.32 -45.50 -32.07
C GLN A 109 -2.73 -46.88 -31.54
N VAL A 110 -2.33 -47.97 -32.22
CA VAL A 110 -2.78 -49.33 -31.89
C VAL A 110 -1.62 -50.14 -31.31
N TYR A 111 -0.56 -50.35 -32.09
CA TYR A 111 0.51 -51.26 -31.68
C TYR A 111 1.46 -50.67 -30.65
N GLY A 112 1.74 -49.36 -30.69
CA GLY A 112 2.64 -48.67 -29.77
C GLY A 112 2.16 -48.77 -28.32
N PRO A 113 0.95 -48.31 -28.00
CA PRO A 113 0.39 -48.44 -26.66
C PRO A 113 0.28 -49.91 -26.21
N VAL A 114 -0.17 -50.81 -27.07
CA VAL A 114 -0.35 -52.24 -26.73
C VAL A 114 0.97 -52.95 -26.48
N LEU A 115 2.03 -52.63 -27.24
CA LEU A 115 3.32 -53.32 -27.13
C LEU A 115 4.26 -52.65 -26.13
N LEU A 116 4.15 -51.34 -25.90
CA LEU A 116 5.06 -50.54 -25.07
C LEU A 116 4.47 -50.12 -23.72
N GLN A 117 3.14 -49.92 -23.60
CA GLN A 117 2.50 -49.43 -22.37
C GLN A 117 1.75 -50.53 -21.59
N ASP A 118 1.35 -51.62 -22.24
CA ASP A 118 0.72 -52.76 -21.56
C ASP A 118 1.78 -53.58 -20.82
N ASP A 119 1.64 -53.72 -19.49
CA ASP A 119 2.57 -54.45 -18.61
C ASP A 119 2.78 -55.91 -19.06
N LYS A 120 1.79 -56.51 -19.73
CA LYS A 120 1.86 -57.91 -20.17
C LYS A 120 2.78 -58.11 -21.37
N TRP A 121 2.73 -57.21 -22.34
CA TRP A 121 3.46 -57.33 -23.60
C TRP A 121 4.81 -56.62 -23.55
N SER A 122 4.90 -55.49 -22.83
CA SER A 122 6.16 -54.75 -22.63
C SER A 122 7.26 -55.62 -22.02
N GLN A 123 6.92 -56.56 -21.11
CA GLN A 123 7.86 -57.51 -20.51
C GLN A 123 8.37 -58.59 -21.48
N SER A 124 7.62 -58.86 -22.56
CA SER A 124 7.99 -59.87 -23.58
C SER A 124 8.92 -59.33 -24.66
N PHE A 125 9.07 -58.00 -24.75
CA PHE A 125 9.97 -57.34 -25.69
C PHE A 125 11.27 -56.93 -25.01
N ASP A 126 12.41 -57.35 -25.57
CA ASP A 126 13.71 -56.84 -25.17
C ASP A 126 13.78 -55.32 -25.44
N SER A 127 14.54 -54.60 -24.61
CA SER A 127 14.72 -53.14 -24.70
C SER A 127 15.18 -52.65 -26.08
N LYS A 128 15.91 -53.49 -26.82
CA LYS A 128 16.35 -53.23 -28.20
C LYS A 128 15.20 -53.24 -29.21
N LEU A 129 14.18 -54.10 -29.01
CA LEU A 129 13.02 -54.16 -29.91
C LEU A 129 12.07 -53.00 -29.61
N GLN A 130 11.96 -52.60 -28.34
CA GLN A 130 11.27 -51.37 -27.94
C GLN A 130 11.92 -50.14 -28.57
N SER A 131 13.26 -50.02 -28.52
CA SER A 131 13.97 -48.90 -29.16
C SER A 131 13.78 -48.90 -30.68
N LEU A 132 13.83 -50.06 -31.33
CA LEU A 132 13.59 -50.17 -32.78
C LEU A 132 12.15 -49.79 -33.18
N LEU A 133 11.15 -50.10 -32.35
CA LEU A 133 9.76 -49.69 -32.59
C LEU A 133 9.63 -48.17 -32.47
N THR A 134 10.27 -47.55 -31.46
CA THR A 134 10.31 -46.10 -31.32
C THR A 134 11.06 -45.44 -32.47
N ASP A 135 12.21 -45.99 -32.89
CA ASP A 135 12.99 -45.49 -34.02
C ASP A 135 12.22 -45.62 -35.34
N LEU A 136 11.46 -46.71 -35.52
CA LEU A 136 10.59 -46.91 -36.67
C LEU A 136 9.43 -45.91 -36.67
N GLU A 137 8.81 -45.65 -35.52
CA GLU A 137 7.77 -44.63 -35.37
C GLU A 137 8.31 -43.25 -35.74
N VAL A 138 9.46 -42.87 -35.19
CA VAL A 138 10.13 -41.58 -35.45
C VAL A 138 10.52 -41.47 -36.92
N GLY A 139 11.07 -42.54 -37.51
CA GLY A 139 11.45 -42.60 -38.91
C GLY A 139 10.27 -42.47 -39.86
N LEU A 140 9.19 -43.22 -39.63
CA LEU A 140 7.96 -43.12 -40.42
C LEU A 140 7.30 -41.74 -40.27
N GLY A 141 7.32 -41.17 -39.06
CA GLY A 141 6.83 -39.82 -38.79
C GLY A 141 7.64 -38.75 -39.55
N SER A 142 8.97 -38.88 -39.60
CA SER A 142 9.83 -37.97 -40.38
C SER A 142 9.51 -38.04 -41.87
N VAL A 143 9.35 -39.24 -42.42
CA VAL A 143 8.97 -39.42 -43.84
C VAL A 143 7.61 -38.79 -44.15
N LEU A 144 6.62 -38.92 -43.26
CA LEU A 144 5.31 -38.28 -43.41
C LEU A 144 5.40 -36.75 -43.40
N ARG A 145 6.23 -36.19 -42.52
CA ARG A 145 6.49 -34.74 -42.46
C ARG A 145 7.15 -34.21 -43.74
N HIS A 146 7.87 -35.07 -44.47
CA HIS A 146 8.58 -34.72 -45.71
C HIS A 146 7.88 -35.16 -47.01
N SER A 147 6.81 -35.94 -46.97
CA SER A 147 6.14 -36.43 -48.18
C SER A 147 5.29 -35.34 -48.88
N HIS A 148 5.62 -35.10 -50.15
CA HIS A 148 5.04 -34.18 -51.15
C HIS A 148 5.46 -32.69 -51.09
N PRO A 149 6.38 -32.26 -52.00
CA PRO A 149 6.73 -30.84 -52.22
C PRO A 149 5.87 -30.12 -53.27
N LYS A 150 4.93 -30.81 -53.96
CA LYS A 150 4.24 -30.29 -55.15
C LYS A 150 2.80 -29.82 -54.94
N ASP A 151 2.12 -30.37 -53.94
CA ASP A 151 1.01 -29.67 -53.31
C ASP A 151 1.59 -29.05 -52.05
N SER A 152 1.24 -27.79 -51.79
CA SER A 152 1.57 -27.09 -50.56
C SER A 152 1.54 -28.04 -49.35
N GLY A 153 2.51 -27.93 -48.43
CA GLY A 153 2.68 -28.79 -47.24
C GLY A 153 1.54 -28.72 -46.21
N GLU A 154 0.31 -28.62 -46.67
CA GLU A 154 -0.95 -28.34 -45.98
C GLU A 154 -1.48 -29.53 -45.17
N ARG A 155 -1.02 -30.76 -45.43
CA ARG A 155 -1.69 -31.98 -44.91
C ARG A 155 -0.90 -32.81 -43.90
N SER A 156 0.37 -32.48 -43.61
CA SER A 156 1.22 -33.34 -42.76
C SER A 156 1.29 -32.91 -41.28
N ILE A 157 0.96 -31.66 -40.95
CA ILE A 157 1.07 -31.13 -39.59
C ILE A 157 -0.26 -31.33 -38.85
N MET A 158 -0.26 -32.25 -37.87
CA MET A 158 -1.44 -32.63 -37.08
C MET A 158 -1.33 -32.21 -35.60
N THR A 159 -0.11 -31.99 -35.11
CA THR A 159 0.19 -31.51 -33.76
C THR A 159 1.29 -30.45 -33.79
N PRO A 160 1.41 -29.57 -32.77
CA PRO A 160 2.46 -28.57 -32.72
C PRO A 160 3.87 -29.21 -32.73
N LEU A 161 4.02 -30.37 -32.09
CA LEU A 161 5.25 -31.15 -32.10
C LEU A 161 5.65 -31.63 -33.50
N ASP A 162 4.68 -31.88 -34.40
CA ASP A 162 4.98 -32.24 -35.79
C ASP A 162 5.62 -31.05 -36.53
N GLU A 163 5.25 -29.81 -36.19
CA GLU A 163 5.86 -28.61 -36.76
C GLU A 163 7.28 -28.40 -36.25
N PHE A 164 7.49 -28.54 -34.93
CA PHE A 164 8.81 -28.37 -34.32
C PHE A 164 9.79 -29.44 -34.82
N SER A 165 9.34 -30.70 -34.86
CA SER A 165 10.13 -31.81 -35.39
C SER A 165 10.39 -31.67 -36.89
N PHE A 166 9.48 -31.09 -37.68
CA PHE A 166 9.76 -30.78 -39.08
C PHE A 166 10.97 -29.84 -39.22
N TRP A 167 10.99 -28.72 -38.48
CA TRP A 167 12.11 -27.77 -38.58
C TRP A 167 13.41 -28.37 -38.03
N ALA A 168 13.34 -29.17 -36.96
CA ALA A 168 14.50 -29.90 -36.43
C ALA A 168 15.03 -30.96 -37.43
N ASP A 169 14.16 -31.60 -38.19
CA ASP A 169 14.53 -32.58 -39.22
C ASP A 169 15.11 -31.89 -40.45
N VAL A 170 14.53 -30.78 -40.92
CA VAL A 170 15.10 -29.97 -42.02
C VAL A 170 16.45 -29.37 -41.64
N GLY A 171 16.63 -28.96 -40.37
CA GLY A 171 17.91 -28.49 -39.84
C GLY A 171 18.99 -29.58 -39.79
N ARG A 172 18.61 -30.86 -39.72
CA ARG A 172 19.55 -32.00 -39.74
C ARG A 172 19.79 -32.59 -41.15
N SER A 173 18.76 -32.59 -42.00
CA SER A 173 18.74 -33.31 -43.29
C SER A 173 18.78 -32.40 -44.53
N GLY A 174 18.66 -31.08 -44.36
CA GLY A 174 18.58 -30.13 -45.48
C GLY A 174 19.77 -30.21 -46.43
N GLN A 175 19.49 -30.35 -47.73
CA GLN A 175 20.51 -30.44 -48.80
C GLN A 175 21.20 -29.09 -49.04
N ASN A 176 20.50 -27.97 -48.80
CA ASN A 176 21.02 -26.61 -48.97
C ASN A 176 21.42 -25.99 -47.62
N SER A 177 22.65 -25.45 -47.52
CA SER A 177 23.15 -24.79 -46.29
C SER A 177 22.21 -23.68 -45.79
N ARG A 178 21.69 -22.84 -46.69
CA ARG A 178 20.79 -21.72 -46.33
C ARG A 178 19.44 -22.17 -45.76
N GLU A 179 18.91 -23.30 -46.26
CA GLU A 179 17.65 -23.86 -45.74
C GLU A 179 17.88 -24.56 -44.41
N ARG A 180 19.08 -25.13 -44.22
CA ARG A 180 19.51 -25.72 -42.95
C ARG A 180 19.64 -24.66 -41.85
N ASP A 181 20.32 -23.56 -42.14
CA ASP A 181 20.51 -22.46 -41.18
C ASP A 181 19.16 -21.81 -40.82
N ARG A 182 18.29 -21.59 -41.83
CA ARG A 182 16.90 -21.13 -41.62
C ARG A 182 16.10 -22.07 -40.73
N ALA A 183 16.17 -23.38 -40.97
CA ALA A 183 15.44 -24.36 -40.20
C ALA A 183 15.98 -24.50 -38.77
N ALA A 184 17.31 -24.40 -38.58
CA ALA A 184 17.93 -24.38 -37.27
C ALA A 184 17.49 -23.16 -36.46
N HIS A 185 17.44 -21.98 -37.07
CA HIS A 185 16.95 -20.75 -36.44
C HIS A 185 15.47 -20.87 -36.02
N PHE A 186 14.59 -21.38 -36.88
CA PHE A 186 13.19 -21.61 -36.49
C PHE A 186 13.06 -22.67 -35.40
N SER A 187 13.85 -23.75 -35.46
CA SER A 187 13.88 -24.76 -34.41
C SER A 187 14.30 -24.16 -33.07
N GLU A 188 15.29 -23.25 -33.06
CA GLU A 188 15.75 -22.55 -31.86
C GLU A 188 14.63 -21.71 -31.24
N LEU A 189 13.93 -20.91 -32.05
CA LEU A 189 12.77 -20.12 -31.60
C LEU A 189 11.68 -21.02 -30.97
N PHE A 190 11.38 -22.17 -31.59
CA PHE A 190 10.37 -23.09 -31.08
C PHE A 190 10.79 -23.87 -29.82
N THR A 191 12.08 -23.94 -29.48
CA THR A 191 12.53 -24.69 -28.28
C THR A 191 11.93 -24.17 -26.98
N THR A 192 11.56 -22.88 -26.94
CA THR A 192 10.90 -22.23 -25.80
C THR A 192 9.57 -22.91 -25.44
N ILE A 193 8.82 -23.35 -26.46
CA ILE A 193 7.49 -23.98 -26.29
C ILE A 193 7.51 -25.51 -26.49
N GLU A 194 8.52 -26.06 -27.17
CA GLU A 194 8.64 -27.49 -27.45
C GLU A 194 8.79 -28.35 -26.17
N LYS A 195 9.50 -27.83 -25.15
CA LYS A 195 9.78 -28.56 -23.90
C LYS A 195 8.61 -28.57 -22.91
N VAL A 196 7.48 -27.96 -23.28
CA VAL A 196 6.35 -27.80 -22.37
C VAL A 196 5.48 -29.05 -22.38
N ASN A 197 5.43 -29.77 -21.26
CA ASN A 197 4.49 -30.87 -21.08
C ASN A 197 3.10 -30.34 -20.74
N LEU A 198 2.24 -30.18 -21.74
CA LEU A 198 0.89 -29.63 -21.56
C LEU A 198 0.11 -30.34 -20.45
N ASP A 199 0.23 -31.66 -20.30
CA ASP A 199 -0.63 -32.42 -19.36
C ASP A 199 -0.40 -32.08 -17.88
N SER A 200 0.79 -31.55 -17.51
CA SER A 200 1.09 -31.14 -16.13
C SER A 200 0.52 -29.79 -15.72
N PHE A 201 0.07 -28.97 -16.67
CA PHE A 201 -0.38 -27.61 -16.39
C PHE A 201 -1.79 -27.57 -15.77
N SER A 202 -2.03 -26.55 -14.96
CA SER A 202 -3.37 -26.11 -14.56
C SER A 202 -3.98 -25.17 -15.61
N LEU A 203 -5.29 -24.89 -15.52
CA LEU A 203 -5.95 -23.92 -16.42
C LEU A 203 -5.44 -22.48 -16.23
N VAL A 204 -4.88 -22.15 -15.07
CA VAL A 204 -4.33 -20.81 -14.80
C VAL A 204 -2.95 -20.67 -15.45
N GLU A 205 -2.07 -21.64 -15.23
CA GLU A 205 -0.72 -21.66 -15.84
C GLU A 205 -0.79 -21.75 -17.38
N LEU A 206 -1.90 -22.26 -17.93
CA LEU A 206 -2.16 -22.25 -19.37
C LEU A 206 -2.22 -20.84 -19.95
N LEU A 207 -2.72 -19.85 -19.20
CA LEU A 207 -2.82 -18.46 -19.68
C LEU A 207 -1.43 -17.84 -19.85
N ASP A 208 -0.49 -18.17 -18.94
CA ASP A 208 0.91 -17.74 -19.05
C ASP A 208 1.60 -18.43 -20.23
N LEU A 209 1.30 -19.72 -20.46
CA LEU A 209 1.80 -20.44 -21.64
C LEU A 209 1.29 -19.84 -22.95
N ILE A 210 0.04 -19.36 -22.98
CA ILE A 210 -0.54 -18.67 -24.15
C ILE A 210 0.26 -17.40 -24.47
N GLU A 211 0.67 -16.61 -23.47
CA GLU A 211 1.51 -15.43 -23.69
C GLU A 211 2.92 -15.80 -24.18
N SER A 212 3.55 -16.82 -23.60
CA SER A 212 4.85 -17.30 -24.10
C SER A 212 4.76 -17.86 -25.54
N THR A 213 3.66 -18.53 -25.87
CA THR A 213 3.39 -19.03 -27.22
C THR A 213 3.13 -17.86 -28.19
N ARG A 214 2.42 -16.82 -27.74
CA ARG A 214 2.20 -15.58 -28.51
C ARG A 214 3.53 -14.93 -28.88
N GLU A 215 4.43 -14.75 -27.91
CA GLU A 215 5.76 -14.17 -28.15
C GLU A 215 6.55 -15.02 -29.15
N THR A 216 6.59 -16.34 -28.95
CA THR A 216 7.30 -17.26 -29.85
C THR A 216 6.76 -17.19 -31.29
N VAL A 217 5.44 -17.18 -31.47
CA VAL A 217 4.82 -17.07 -32.80
C VAL A 217 5.08 -15.69 -33.43
N ASP A 218 5.08 -14.62 -32.64
CA ASP A 218 5.41 -13.27 -33.10
C ASP A 218 6.89 -13.16 -33.52
N ASP A 219 7.81 -13.76 -32.78
CA ASP A 219 9.24 -13.81 -33.10
C ASP A 219 9.52 -14.62 -34.37
N VAL A 220 8.86 -15.78 -34.53
CA VAL A 220 8.95 -16.61 -35.75
C VAL A 220 8.44 -15.85 -36.96
N TRP A 221 7.38 -15.05 -36.81
CA TRP A 221 6.91 -14.19 -37.89
C TRP A 221 7.94 -13.09 -38.16
N LYS A 222 8.28 -12.25 -37.18
CA LYS A 222 9.10 -11.03 -37.35
C LYS A 222 10.58 -11.26 -37.65
N GLN A 223 11.08 -12.49 -37.65
CA GLN A 223 12.48 -12.73 -38.00
C GLN A 223 12.82 -12.18 -39.40
N ASN A 224 13.96 -11.51 -39.51
CA ASN A 224 14.45 -10.92 -40.78
C ASN A 224 15.76 -11.56 -41.27
N GLU A 225 16.31 -12.52 -40.51
CA GLU A 225 17.62 -13.13 -40.81
C GLU A 225 17.54 -14.12 -41.97
N HIS A 226 16.38 -14.76 -42.14
CA HIS A 226 16.14 -15.77 -43.15
C HIS A 226 14.83 -15.52 -43.92
N ALA A 227 14.61 -16.32 -44.97
CA ALA A 227 13.39 -16.20 -45.77
C ALA A 227 12.12 -16.28 -44.89
N PRO A 228 11.15 -15.36 -45.07
CA PRO A 228 9.97 -15.24 -44.21
C PRO A 228 9.19 -16.54 -44.04
N TYR A 229 8.53 -16.68 -42.90
CA TYR A 229 7.67 -17.83 -42.65
C TYR A 229 6.41 -17.75 -43.53
N PRO A 230 5.99 -18.83 -44.23
CA PRO A 230 4.84 -18.78 -45.13
C PRO A 230 3.51 -18.49 -44.41
N GLU A 231 2.68 -17.61 -44.96
CA GLU A 231 1.39 -17.21 -44.38
C GLU A 231 0.45 -18.40 -44.15
N THR A 232 0.26 -19.25 -45.17
CA THR A 232 -0.61 -20.44 -45.08
C THR A 232 -0.15 -21.43 -44.00
N ARG A 233 1.16 -21.59 -43.84
CA ARG A 233 1.75 -22.45 -42.80
C ARG A 233 1.58 -21.84 -41.41
N MET A 234 1.59 -20.51 -41.28
CA MET A 234 1.37 -19.82 -40.01
C MET A 234 -0.08 -19.95 -39.55
N ILE A 235 -1.04 -19.79 -40.46
CA ILE A 235 -2.47 -20.05 -40.19
C ILE A 235 -2.64 -21.47 -39.66
N ARG A 236 -2.03 -22.45 -40.33
CA ARG A 236 -2.09 -23.86 -39.91
C ARG A 236 -1.48 -24.09 -38.53
N LEU A 237 -0.33 -23.49 -38.24
CA LEU A 237 0.32 -23.59 -36.93
C LEU A 237 -0.59 -23.03 -35.83
N MET A 238 -1.21 -21.87 -36.05
CA MET A 238 -2.16 -21.27 -35.11
C MET A 238 -3.37 -22.18 -34.85
N ASP A 239 -3.91 -22.82 -35.89
CA ASP A 239 -5.04 -23.75 -35.78
C ASP A 239 -4.66 -25.05 -35.05
N VAL A 240 -3.47 -25.58 -35.32
CA VAL A 240 -2.97 -26.81 -34.68
C VAL A 240 -2.66 -26.58 -33.20
N ILE A 241 -2.08 -25.43 -32.86
CA ILE A 241 -1.92 -24.99 -31.46
C ILE A 241 -3.29 -24.81 -30.82
N GLY A 242 -4.22 -24.11 -31.48
CA GLY A 242 -5.59 -23.93 -31.00
C GLY A 242 -6.29 -25.26 -30.74
N GLY A 243 -6.14 -26.24 -31.63
CA GLY A 243 -6.68 -27.61 -31.44
C GLY A 243 -6.00 -28.39 -30.32
N ALA A 244 -4.71 -28.17 -30.06
CA ALA A 244 -4.01 -28.76 -28.90
C ALA A 244 -4.51 -28.14 -27.58
N LEU A 245 -4.64 -26.81 -27.52
CA LEU A 245 -5.20 -26.10 -26.37
C LEU A 245 -6.65 -26.51 -26.10
N GLY A 246 -7.48 -26.61 -27.15
CA GLY A 246 -8.86 -27.09 -27.03
C GLY A 246 -8.95 -28.50 -26.46
N ARG A 247 -8.14 -29.45 -26.96
CA ARG A 247 -8.07 -30.82 -26.41
C ARG A 247 -7.62 -30.83 -24.95
N PHE A 248 -6.66 -29.99 -24.59
CA PHE A 248 -6.20 -29.85 -23.22
C PHE A 248 -7.32 -29.36 -22.29
N VAL A 249 -8.02 -28.29 -22.68
CA VAL A 249 -9.17 -27.76 -21.94
C VAL A 249 -10.24 -28.84 -21.78
N GLN A 250 -10.55 -29.58 -22.84
CA GLN A 250 -11.52 -30.68 -22.78
C GLN A 250 -11.11 -31.79 -21.80
N ARG A 251 -9.84 -32.23 -21.81
CA ARG A 251 -9.33 -33.24 -20.87
C ARG A 251 -9.36 -32.77 -19.42
N LYS A 252 -8.99 -31.51 -19.16
CA LYS A 252 -9.03 -30.97 -17.79
C LYS A 252 -10.46 -30.85 -17.30
N LEU A 253 -11.37 -30.36 -18.13
CA LEU A 253 -12.79 -30.27 -17.78
C LEU A 253 -13.48 -31.63 -17.66
N SER A 254 -13.02 -32.68 -18.36
CA SER A 254 -13.63 -34.01 -18.26
C SER A 254 -13.44 -34.67 -16.89
N THR A 255 -12.54 -34.14 -16.06
CA THR A 255 -12.40 -34.56 -14.66
C THR A 255 -13.51 -34.04 -13.75
N LEU A 256 -14.31 -33.06 -14.21
CA LEU A 256 -15.39 -32.44 -13.46
C LEU A 256 -16.74 -33.05 -13.84
N HIS A 257 -17.56 -33.35 -12.84
CA HIS A 257 -18.96 -33.70 -13.03
C HIS A 257 -19.79 -32.43 -13.10
N LEU A 258 -19.86 -31.81 -14.29
CA LEU A 258 -20.42 -30.45 -14.49
C LEU A 258 -21.82 -30.22 -13.91
N TRP A 259 -22.62 -31.27 -13.75
CA TRP A 259 -23.99 -31.19 -13.25
C TRP A 259 -24.14 -31.50 -11.76
N ASP A 260 -23.19 -32.24 -11.17
CA ASP A 260 -23.27 -32.78 -9.80
C ASP A 260 -22.27 -32.13 -8.84
N ASP A 261 -21.12 -31.70 -9.35
CA ASP A 261 -20.07 -31.06 -8.55
C ASP A 261 -20.50 -29.68 -8.03
N PRO A 262 -19.87 -29.19 -6.93
CA PRO A 262 -20.15 -27.85 -6.40
C PRO A 262 -20.01 -26.77 -7.48
N TYR A 263 -20.99 -25.89 -7.61
CA TYR A 263 -20.97 -24.85 -8.63
C TYR A 263 -19.72 -23.98 -8.63
N PHE A 264 -19.13 -23.72 -7.46
CA PHE A 264 -17.90 -22.93 -7.41
C PHE A 264 -16.77 -23.61 -8.20
N THR A 265 -16.52 -24.91 -8.01
CA THR A 265 -15.45 -25.63 -8.71
C THR A 265 -15.74 -25.74 -10.21
N VAL A 266 -16.98 -26.08 -10.57
CA VAL A 266 -17.43 -26.13 -11.97
C VAL A 266 -17.30 -24.76 -12.64
N ARG A 267 -17.72 -23.69 -11.97
CA ARG A 267 -17.66 -22.32 -12.50
C ARG A 267 -16.22 -21.85 -12.71
N GLU A 268 -15.32 -22.08 -11.75
CA GLU A 268 -13.92 -21.69 -11.90
C GLU A 268 -13.24 -22.50 -13.02
N GLY A 269 -13.52 -23.80 -13.12
CA GLY A 269 -13.05 -24.64 -14.22
C GLY A 269 -13.54 -24.16 -15.59
N LEU A 270 -14.84 -23.96 -15.76
CA LEU A 270 -15.43 -23.47 -17.02
C LEU A 270 -14.92 -22.08 -17.38
N LYS A 271 -14.82 -21.16 -16.41
CA LYS A 271 -14.26 -19.82 -16.65
C LYS A 271 -12.81 -19.88 -17.11
N GLY A 272 -11.98 -20.69 -16.47
CA GLY A 272 -10.58 -20.88 -16.88
C GLY A 272 -10.48 -21.47 -18.29
N GLY A 273 -11.32 -22.45 -18.61
CA GLY A 273 -11.40 -23.05 -19.95
C GLY A 273 -11.83 -22.06 -21.04
N VAL A 274 -12.89 -21.29 -20.80
CA VAL A 274 -13.36 -20.23 -21.72
C VAL A 274 -12.28 -19.17 -21.90
N ALA A 275 -11.70 -18.66 -20.81
CA ALA A 275 -10.67 -17.63 -20.86
C ALA A 275 -9.46 -18.07 -21.71
N ALA A 276 -8.99 -19.31 -21.53
CA ALA A 276 -7.89 -19.84 -22.34
C ALA A 276 -8.24 -19.94 -23.83
N CYS A 277 -9.46 -20.40 -24.15
CA CYS A 277 -9.93 -20.47 -25.53
C CYS A 277 -10.04 -19.06 -26.16
N GLU A 278 -10.65 -18.11 -25.47
CA GLU A 278 -10.84 -16.74 -25.95
C GLU A 278 -9.53 -15.98 -26.07
N GLN A 279 -8.60 -16.14 -25.11
CA GLN A 279 -7.31 -15.46 -25.13
C GLN A 279 -6.50 -15.88 -26.36
N TRP A 280 -6.42 -17.18 -26.68
CA TRP A 280 -5.71 -17.61 -27.89
C TRP A 280 -6.36 -17.08 -29.17
N VAL A 281 -7.70 -17.08 -29.26
CA VAL A 281 -8.42 -16.50 -30.41
C VAL A 281 -8.11 -15.00 -30.54
N ALA A 282 -8.13 -14.26 -29.43
CA ALA A 282 -7.84 -12.84 -29.40
C ALA A 282 -6.37 -12.53 -29.78
N VAL A 283 -5.43 -13.38 -29.33
CA VAL A 283 -4.02 -13.31 -29.72
C VAL A 283 -3.86 -13.47 -31.24
N CYS A 284 -4.45 -14.52 -31.83
CA CYS A 284 -4.41 -14.74 -33.28
C CYS A 284 -5.00 -13.55 -34.05
N GLU A 285 -6.14 -13.02 -33.60
CA GLU A 285 -6.77 -11.85 -34.23
C GLU A 285 -5.91 -10.59 -34.11
N HIS A 286 -5.29 -10.36 -32.96
CA HIS A 286 -4.44 -9.19 -32.72
C HIS A 286 -3.16 -9.24 -33.55
N LEU A 287 -2.47 -10.39 -33.57
CA LEU A 287 -1.26 -10.59 -34.36
C LEU A 287 -1.53 -10.39 -35.85
N THR A 288 -2.50 -11.11 -36.42
CA THR A 288 -2.83 -11.06 -37.85
C THR A 288 -3.56 -9.79 -38.27
N GLY A 289 -4.33 -9.17 -37.37
CA GLY A 289 -5.16 -8.01 -37.68
C GLY A 289 -4.51 -6.65 -37.42
N GLN A 290 -3.54 -6.56 -36.51
CA GLN A 290 -2.93 -5.29 -36.10
C GLN A 290 -1.40 -5.32 -36.19
N VAL A 291 -0.76 -6.28 -35.55
CA VAL A 291 0.71 -6.30 -35.40
C VAL A 291 1.40 -6.57 -36.74
N TRP A 292 1.05 -7.68 -37.38
CA TRP A 292 1.70 -8.12 -38.61
C TRP A 292 1.27 -7.36 -39.86
N LYS A 293 0.09 -6.72 -39.86
CA LYS A 293 -0.29 -5.78 -40.93
C LYS A 293 0.57 -4.52 -40.96
N ARG A 294 1.08 -4.10 -39.79
CA ARG A 294 1.94 -2.91 -39.64
C ARG A 294 3.43 -3.26 -39.76
N TYR A 295 3.77 -4.54 -39.92
CA TYR A 295 5.14 -4.99 -40.02
C TYR A 295 5.68 -4.79 -41.44
N SER A 296 6.57 -3.81 -41.62
CA SER A 296 7.05 -3.39 -42.94
C SER A 296 7.86 -4.45 -43.72
N PRO A 297 8.72 -5.29 -43.10
CA PRO A 297 9.55 -6.25 -43.85
C PRO A 297 8.77 -7.34 -44.58
N HIS A 298 7.70 -7.87 -43.99
CA HIS A 298 6.75 -8.75 -44.67
C HIS A 298 5.35 -8.61 -44.01
N PRO A 299 4.48 -7.76 -44.58
CA PRO A 299 3.17 -7.52 -43.99
C PRO A 299 2.24 -8.72 -44.16
N TRP A 300 1.36 -8.94 -43.20
CA TRP A 300 0.28 -9.93 -43.31
C TRP A 300 -0.70 -9.52 -44.41
N SER A 301 -0.88 -10.37 -45.42
CA SER A 301 -1.72 -10.06 -46.59
C SER A 301 -3.17 -10.49 -46.41
N GLY A 302 -3.42 -11.55 -45.63
CA GLY A 302 -4.75 -12.11 -45.42
C GLY A 302 -5.67 -11.32 -44.50
N GLU A 303 -6.88 -11.85 -44.36
CA GLU A 303 -7.84 -11.39 -43.37
C GLU A 303 -7.39 -11.76 -41.95
N LYS A 304 -8.11 -11.23 -40.96
CA LYS A 304 -7.87 -11.57 -39.56
C LYS A 304 -8.15 -13.05 -39.34
N HIS A 305 -7.19 -13.79 -38.82
CA HIS A 305 -7.35 -15.22 -38.55
C HIS A 305 -8.04 -15.46 -37.20
N ARG A 306 -9.01 -16.37 -37.17
CA ARG A 306 -9.71 -16.81 -35.95
C ARG A 306 -9.86 -18.33 -35.96
N PRO A 307 -9.23 -19.05 -35.00
CA PRO A 307 -9.40 -20.50 -34.87
C PRO A 307 -10.85 -20.89 -34.52
N GLN A 308 -11.66 -21.20 -35.54
CA GLN A 308 -13.11 -21.42 -35.40
C GLN A 308 -13.47 -22.55 -34.42
N GLY A 309 -12.68 -23.64 -34.40
CA GLY A 309 -12.92 -24.76 -33.49
C GLY A 309 -12.81 -24.37 -32.02
N LEU A 310 -11.83 -23.51 -31.68
CA LEU A 310 -11.61 -23.03 -30.31
C LEU A 310 -12.67 -22.01 -29.90
N GLN A 311 -13.05 -21.12 -30.82
CA GLN A 311 -14.14 -20.16 -30.61
C GLN A 311 -15.48 -20.87 -30.35
N SER A 312 -15.80 -21.89 -31.14
CA SER A 312 -17.03 -22.66 -30.97
C SER A 312 -17.03 -23.46 -29.66
N LEU A 313 -15.88 -24.00 -29.25
CA LEU A 313 -15.72 -24.64 -27.95
C LEU A 313 -15.93 -23.65 -26.81
N ALA A 314 -15.35 -22.44 -26.87
CA ALA A 314 -15.53 -21.40 -25.88
C ALA A 314 -17.03 -21.06 -25.70
N GLN A 315 -17.74 -20.81 -26.81
CA GLN A 315 -19.17 -20.52 -26.80
C GLN A 315 -19.98 -21.65 -26.14
N ARG A 316 -19.67 -22.90 -26.47
CA ARG A 316 -20.34 -24.06 -25.85
C ARG A 316 -20.08 -24.15 -24.35
N LEU A 317 -18.84 -23.90 -23.90
CA LEU A 317 -18.50 -23.91 -22.48
C LEU A 317 -19.17 -22.76 -21.71
N GLU A 318 -19.34 -21.59 -22.33
CA GLU A 318 -20.11 -20.48 -21.75
C GLU A 318 -21.58 -20.84 -21.54
N GLU A 319 -22.20 -21.56 -22.48
CA GLU A 319 -23.59 -22.01 -22.39
C GLU A 319 -23.81 -23.00 -21.22
N VAL A 320 -22.80 -23.78 -20.84
CA VAL A 320 -22.87 -24.78 -19.76
C VAL A 320 -22.85 -24.12 -18.36
N ARG A 321 -22.58 -22.82 -18.28
CA ARG A 321 -22.48 -22.09 -17.01
C ARG A 321 -23.83 -22.04 -16.28
N SER A 322 -23.90 -22.69 -15.11
CA SER A 322 -25.14 -22.86 -14.32
C SER A 322 -25.79 -21.53 -13.89
N VAL A 323 -26.85 -21.14 -14.61
CA VAL A 323 -27.83 -20.12 -14.22
C VAL A 323 -28.71 -20.63 -13.06
N CYS A 324 -28.90 -21.95 -12.99
CA CYS A 324 -29.75 -22.63 -12.02
C CYS A 324 -29.39 -22.31 -10.57
N GLU A 325 -28.11 -22.30 -10.20
CA GLU A 325 -27.73 -22.00 -8.82
C GLU A 325 -28.02 -20.54 -8.44
N LYS A 326 -27.78 -19.60 -9.37
CA LYS A 326 -28.09 -18.19 -9.12
C LYS A 326 -29.59 -17.95 -8.98
N LEU A 327 -30.41 -18.64 -9.79
CA LEU A 327 -31.86 -18.63 -9.66
C LEU A 327 -32.30 -19.27 -8.34
N GLN A 328 -31.75 -20.42 -7.95
CA GLN A 328 -32.07 -21.06 -6.66
C GLN A 328 -31.75 -20.16 -5.47
N ARG A 329 -30.60 -19.48 -5.45
CA ARG A 329 -30.26 -18.54 -4.38
C ARG A 329 -31.24 -17.37 -4.31
N LEU A 330 -31.60 -16.78 -5.45
CA LEU A 330 -32.54 -15.67 -5.54
C LEU A 330 -33.98 -16.09 -5.17
N LEU A 331 -34.36 -17.32 -5.53
CA LEU A 331 -35.69 -17.90 -5.33
C LEU A 331 -35.82 -18.69 -4.02
N SER A 332 -34.75 -18.78 -3.22
CA SER A 332 -34.78 -19.47 -1.92
C SER A 332 -35.94 -18.96 -1.05
N GLY A 333 -36.81 -19.87 -0.60
CA GLY A 333 -38.04 -19.56 0.13
C GLY A 333 -39.29 -19.22 -0.72
N GLY A 334 -39.23 -19.27 -2.06
CA GLY A 334 -40.36 -19.02 -2.97
C GLY A 334 -41.22 -20.26 -3.28
N LYS A 335 -42.32 -20.05 -4.02
CA LYS A 335 -43.31 -21.10 -4.39
C LYS A 335 -42.80 -22.05 -5.48
N LEU A 336 -41.97 -21.58 -6.42
CA LEU A 336 -41.28 -22.45 -7.37
C LEU A 336 -39.85 -22.77 -6.89
N GLN A 337 -39.57 -24.06 -6.75
CA GLN A 337 -38.22 -24.57 -6.53
C GLN A 337 -37.65 -25.09 -7.85
N VAL A 338 -36.53 -24.53 -8.29
CA VAL A 338 -35.79 -25.01 -9.47
C VAL A 338 -35.07 -26.29 -9.06
N SER A 339 -35.51 -27.45 -9.56
CA SER A 339 -34.82 -28.73 -9.32
C SER A 339 -33.75 -28.96 -10.40
N PRO A 340 -32.45 -29.03 -10.03
CA PRO A 340 -31.37 -29.20 -11.01
C PRO A 340 -31.55 -30.46 -11.85
N ALA A 341 -31.96 -31.56 -11.22
CA ALA A 341 -32.21 -32.84 -11.87
C ALA A 341 -33.25 -32.77 -13.01
N ARG A 342 -34.31 -31.96 -12.84
CA ARG A 342 -35.35 -31.80 -13.86
C ARG A 342 -34.93 -30.83 -14.96
N VAL A 343 -34.23 -29.76 -14.59
CA VAL A 343 -33.83 -28.71 -15.52
C VAL A 343 -32.68 -29.19 -16.42
N TYR A 344 -31.76 -30.01 -15.91
CA TYR A 344 -30.66 -30.58 -16.70
C TYR A 344 -31.01 -31.87 -17.46
N GLN A 345 -32.21 -32.42 -17.26
CA GLN A 345 -32.68 -33.61 -17.97
C GLN A 345 -32.52 -33.54 -19.50
N PRO A 346 -32.76 -32.42 -20.20
CA PRO A 346 -32.56 -32.33 -21.66
C PRO A 346 -31.12 -32.59 -22.12
N PHE A 347 -30.13 -32.42 -21.25
CA PHE A 347 -28.73 -32.68 -21.56
C PHE A 347 -28.31 -34.14 -21.27
N THR A 348 -29.22 -34.97 -20.79
CA THR A 348 -28.93 -36.39 -20.49
C THR A 348 -28.53 -37.12 -21.78
N GLY A 349 -27.34 -37.71 -21.80
CA GLY A 349 -26.79 -38.39 -22.98
C GLY A 349 -25.98 -37.50 -23.94
N LEU A 350 -25.88 -36.20 -23.67
CA LEU A 350 -25.00 -35.28 -24.41
C LEU A 350 -23.75 -34.99 -23.58
N ASN A 351 -22.57 -35.02 -24.22
CA ASN A 351 -21.34 -34.54 -23.58
C ASN A 351 -21.19 -33.02 -23.85
N PRO A 352 -21.28 -32.17 -22.81
CA PRO A 352 -21.15 -30.72 -22.97
C PRO A 352 -19.74 -30.27 -23.38
N ILE A 353 -18.71 -31.04 -23.03
CA ILE A 353 -17.30 -30.67 -23.20
C ILE A 353 -16.83 -30.95 -24.64
N HIS A 354 -17.37 -31.99 -25.28
CA HIS A 354 -16.96 -32.41 -26.61
C HIS A 354 -17.80 -31.67 -27.68
N TYR A 355 -17.26 -30.57 -28.19
CA TYR A 355 -17.85 -29.87 -29.33
C TYR A 355 -17.59 -30.65 -30.63
N ASN A 356 -18.66 -30.93 -31.36
CA ASN A 356 -18.60 -31.43 -32.73
C ASN A 356 -19.71 -30.75 -33.55
N PRO A 357 -19.37 -30.04 -34.64
CA PRO A 357 -20.34 -29.36 -35.51
C PRO A 357 -21.50 -30.25 -35.97
N TYR A 358 -21.25 -31.55 -36.21
CA TYR A 358 -22.27 -32.51 -36.62
C TYR A 358 -23.36 -32.72 -35.55
N THR A 359 -22.98 -32.70 -34.28
CA THR A 359 -23.89 -32.91 -33.14
C THR A 359 -24.48 -31.61 -32.58
N GLU A 360 -24.07 -30.46 -33.11
CA GLU A 360 -24.51 -29.14 -32.65
C GLU A 360 -26.04 -28.94 -32.73
N PRO A 361 -26.76 -29.42 -33.75
CA PRO A 361 -28.22 -29.32 -33.78
C PRO A 361 -28.90 -30.01 -32.59
N LEU A 362 -28.36 -31.15 -32.13
CA LEU A 362 -28.87 -31.87 -30.95
C LEU A 362 -28.63 -31.05 -29.66
N TRP A 363 -27.43 -30.45 -29.54
CA TRP A 363 -27.10 -29.55 -28.44
C TRP A 363 -28.05 -28.34 -28.39
N ARG A 364 -28.27 -27.68 -29.53
CA ARG A 364 -29.19 -26.54 -29.63
C ARG A 364 -30.63 -26.90 -29.27
N ALA A 365 -31.10 -28.09 -29.66
CA ALA A 365 -32.41 -28.58 -29.24
C ALA A 365 -32.50 -28.79 -27.72
N ALA A 366 -31.46 -29.34 -27.08
CA ALA A 366 -31.40 -29.50 -25.63
C ALA A 366 -31.36 -28.15 -24.90
N VAL A 367 -30.57 -27.18 -25.37
CA VAL A 367 -30.55 -25.81 -24.83
C VAL A 367 -31.92 -25.15 -24.93
N SER A 368 -32.61 -25.29 -26.07
CA SER A 368 -33.97 -24.75 -26.23
C SER A 368 -34.98 -25.37 -25.26
N GLN A 369 -34.88 -26.68 -24.99
CA GLN A 369 -35.72 -27.35 -24.01
C GLN A 369 -35.39 -26.90 -22.58
N PHE A 370 -34.12 -26.77 -22.24
CA PHE A 370 -33.66 -26.21 -20.97
C PHE A 370 -34.21 -24.80 -20.74
N ASP A 371 -34.09 -23.91 -21.73
CA ASP A 371 -34.59 -22.54 -21.64
C ASP A 371 -36.12 -22.49 -21.42
N ARG A 372 -36.88 -23.40 -22.03
CA ARG A 372 -38.33 -23.52 -21.78
C ARG A 372 -38.66 -23.98 -20.36
N LEU A 373 -37.87 -24.90 -19.81
CA LEU A 373 -38.08 -25.42 -18.45
C LEU A 373 -37.76 -24.37 -17.38
N ILE A 374 -36.77 -23.51 -17.63
CA ILE A 374 -36.32 -22.50 -16.67
C ILE A 374 -37.11 -21.18 -16.77
N ALA A 375 -37.78 -20.91 -17.90
CA ALA A 375 -38.52 -19.67 -18.14
C ALA A 375 -39.51 -19.26 -17.03
N PRO A 376 -40.32 -20.15 -16.42
CA PRO A 376 -41.21 -19.77 -15.31
C PRO A 376 -40.46 -19.29 -14.06
N ALA A 377 -39.31 -19.91 -13.77
CA ALA A 377 -38.45 -19.50 -12.66
C ALA A 377 -37.74 -18.16 -12.97
N GLU A 378 -37.36 -17.94 -14.23
CA GLU A 378 -36.83 -16.65 -14.69
C GLU A 378 -37.86 -15.52 -14.55
N GLN A 379 -39.14 -15.77 -14.83
CA GLN A 379 -40.20 -14.77 -14.63
C GLN A 379 -40.40 -14.40 -13.15
N GLU A 380 -40.42 -15.38 -12.23
CA GLU A 380 -40.47 -15.10 -10.78
C GLU A 380 -39.22 -14.34 -10.32
N ALA A 381 -38.05 -14.72 -10.83
CA ALA A 381 -36.79 -14.04 -10.56
C ALA A 381 -36.80 -12.59 -11.07
N ALA A 382 -37.35 -12.33 -12.25
CA ALA A 382 -37.52 -10.98 -12.79
C ALA A 382 -38.41 -10.12 -11.87
N GLY A 383 -39.52 -10.69 -11.36
CA GLY A 383 -40.37 -10.00 -10.37
C GLY A 383 -39.63 -9.62 -9.09
N LYS A 384 -38.82 -10.52 -8.53
CA LYS A 384 -37.97 -10.20 -7.36
C LYS A 384 -36.90 -9.15 -7.69
N LEU A 385 -36.23 -9.27 -8.84
CA LEU A 385 -35.24 -8.28 -9.27
C LEU A 385 -35.87 -6.91 -9.46
N LYS A 386 -37.10 -6.84 -9.99
CA LYS A 386 -37.87 -5.61 -10.11
C LYS A 386 -38.11 -4.96 -8.75
N THR A 387 -38.51 -5.72 -7.73
CA THR A 387 -38.64 -5.18 -6.37
C THR A 387 -37.32 -4.64 -5.82
N PHE A 388 -36.20 -5.37 -5.97
CA PHE A 388 -34.88 -4.88 -5.56
C PHE A 388 -34.43 -3.62 -6.32
N ILE A 389 -34.78 -3.51 -7.60
CA ILE A 389 -34.48 -2.32 -8.41
C ILE A 389 -35.30 -1.12 -7.94
N ILE A 390 -36.59 -1.32 -7.65
CA ILE A 390 -37.47 -0.27 -7.12
C ILE A 390 -36.96 0.21 -5.76
N ASP A 391 -36.63 -0.70 -4.85
CA ASP A 391 -36.09 -0.36 -3.52
C ASP A 391 -34.76 0.42 -3.59
N ALA A 392 -33.98 0.22 -4.66
CA ALA A 392 -32.70 0.89 -4.91
C ALA A 392 -32.81 2.12 -5.84
N GLN A 393 -34.01 2.48 -6.32
CA GLN A 393 -34.20 3.48 -7.38
C GLN A 393 -33.78 4.90 -6.96
N ASP A 394 -33.86 5.20 -5.67
CA ASP A 394 -33.51 6.51 -5.09
C ASP A 394 -31.99 6.76 -5.03
N SER A 395 -31.18 5.70 -5.09
CA SER A 395 -29.71 5.79 -5.02
C SER A 395 -29.07 5.22 -6.29
N PRO A 396 -28.49 6.08 -7.17
CA PRO A 396 -27.84 5.64 -8.40
C PRO A 396 -26.75 4.58 -8.18
N GLN A 397 -26.00 4.67 -7.07
CA GLN A 397 -24.94 3.71 -6.76
C GLN A 397 -25.50 2.34 -6.34
N GLN A 398 -26.57 2.31 -5.55
CA GLN A 398 -27.21 1.05 -5.16
C GLN A 398 -27.89 0.40 -6.35
N LEU A 399 -28.55 1.19 -7.20
CA LEU A 399 -29.13 0.73 -8.46
C LEU A 399 -28.07 0.04 -9.34
N LEU A 400 -26.92 0.70 -9.56
CA LEU A 400 -25.80 0.12 -10.31
C LEU A 400 -25.28 -1.17 -9.69
N GLN A 401 -25.15 -1.23 -8.35
CA GLN A 401 -24.71 -2.44 -7.65
C GLN A 401 -25.68 -3.61 -7.85
N VAL A 402 -26.99 -3.37 -7.87
CA VAL A 402 -28.00 -4.42 -8.13
C VAL A 402 -27.81 -4.99 -9.54
N PHE A 403 -27.67 -4.14 -10.55
CA PHE A 403 -27.42 -4.56 -11.93
C PHE A 403 -26.07 -5.30 -12.10
N GLN A 404 -25.01 -4.85 -11.43
CA GLN A 404 -23.71 -5.53 -11.44
C GLN A 404 -23.77 -6.91 -10.78
N LYS A 405 -24.38 -7.00 -9.58
CA LYS A 405 -24.47 -8.24 -8.80
C LYS A 405 -25.28 -9.32 -9.54
N HIS A 406 -26.34 -8.92 -10.23
CA HIS A 406 -27.25 -9.81 -10.93
C HIS A 406 -27.05 -9.82 -12.46
N ARG A 407 -25.94 -9.27 -12.98
CA ARG A 407 -25.61 -9.16 -14.42
C ARG A 407 -25.94 -10.41 -15.24
N GLU A 408 -25.51 -11.58 -14.79
CA GLU A 408 -25.70 -12.83 -15.54
C GLU A 408 -27.17 -13.27 -15.63
N LEU A 409 -27.99 -12.92 -14.63
CA LEU A 409 -29.43 -13.19 -14.69
C LEU A 409 -30.12 -12.18 -15.61
N ILE A 410 -29.75 -10.90 -15.51
CA ILE A 410 -30.36 -9.82 -16.30
C ILE A 410 -30.06 -9.98 -17.79
N LYS A 411 -28.91 -10.54 -18.16
CA LYS A 411 -28.57 -10.90 -19.55
C LYS A 411 -29.49 -11.97 -20.17
N ARG A 412 -30.21 -12.75 -19.36
CA ARG A 412 -31.07 -13.83 -19.88
C ARG A 412 -32.26 -13.24 -20.62
N PRO A 413 -32.65 -13.78 -21.78
CA PRO A 413 -33.63 -13.15 -22.67
C PRO A 413 -35.00 -12.95 -22.01
N THR A 414 -35.46 -13.88 -21.16
CA THR A 414 -36.73 -13.74 -20.45
C THR A 414 -36.68 -12.58 -19.44
N ILE A 415 -35.65 -12.54 -18.59
CA ILE A 415 -35.48 -11.51 -17.56
C ILE A 415 -35.21 -10.13 -18.18
N SER A 416 -34.37 -10.10 -19.21
CA SER A 416 -34.02 -8.91 -20.01
C SER A 416 -35.26 -8.23 -20.60
N LYS A 417 -36.24 -9.02 -21.08
CA LYS A 417 -37.53 -8.54 -21.58
C LYS A 417 -38.46 -8.06 -20.47
N GLU A 418 -38.58 -8.81 -19.38
CA GLU A 418 -39.43 -8.43 -18.24
C GLU A 418 -38.94 -7.16 -17.53
N LEU A 419 -37.61 -6.96 -17.46
CA LEU A 419 -36.96 -5.80 -16.87
C LEU A 419 -36.69 -4.68 -17.88
N GLN A 420 -37.31 -4.70 -19.06
CA GLN A 420 -37.10 -3.67 -20.07
C GLN A 420 -37.26 -2.23 -19.55
N PRO A 421 -38.32 -1.84 -18.82
CA PRO A 421 -38.46 -0.44 -18.37
C PRO A 421 -37.41 -0.05 -17.32
N GLU A 422 -36.99 -0.99 -16.47
CA GLU A 422 -35.91 -0.77 -15.50
C GLU A 422 -34.55 -0.62 -16.20
N ARG A 423 -34.31 -1.37 -17.28
CA ARG A 423 -33.10 -1.26 -18.12
C ARG A 423 -33.05 0.06 -18.89
N GLU A 424 -34.18 0.52 -19.42
CA GLU A 424 -34.31 1.85 -20.02
C GLU A 424 -34.04 2.95 -18.99
N THR A 425 -34.57 2.79 -17.76
CA THR A 425 -34.28 3.72 -16.66
C THR A 425 -32.79 3.75 -16.30
N LEU A 426 -32.14 2.58 -16.21
CA LEU A 426 -30.70 2.48 -15.99
C LEU A 426 -29.91 3.19 -17.10
N LEU A 427 -30.30 2.99 -18.36
CA LEU A 427 -29.67 3.62 -19.50
C LEU A 427 -29.73 5.15 -19.42
N THR A 428 -30.90 5.70 -19.08
CA THR A 428 -31.06 7.15 -18.86
C THR A 428 -30.18 7.63 -17.70
N ARG A 429 -30.14 6.89 -16.58
CA ARG A 429 -29.29 7.22 -15.42
C ARG A 429 -27.80 7.18 -15.76
N LEU A 430 -27.34 6.22 -16.56
CA LEU A 430 -25.95 6.13 -17.02
C LEU A 430 -25.61 7.30 -17.95
N LEU A 431 -26.53 7.69 -18.84
CA LEU A 431 -26.38 8.87 -19.68
C LEU A 431 -26.28 10.14 -18.83
N ASP A 432 -27.16 10.34 -17.85
CA ASP A 432 -27.14 11.49 -16.96
C ASP A 432 -25.87 11.52 -16.09
N TYR A 433 -25.40 10.35 -15.65
CA TYR A 433 -24.13 10.21 -14.94
C TYR A 433 -22.94 10.66 -15.81
N ASN A 434 -22.86 10.19 -17.06
CA ASN A 434 -21.78 10.58 -17.97
C ASN A 434 -21.89 12.08 -18.37
N LYS A 435 -23.09 12.64 -18.51
CA LYS A 435 -23.29 14.10 -18.64
C LYS A 435 -22.80 14.86 -17.41
N GLY A 436 -23.02 14.31 -16.22
CA GLY A 436 -22.44 14.83 -14.97
C GLY A 436 -20.91 14.85 -15.01
N LEU A 437 -20.27 13.79 -15.54
CA LEU A 437 -18.81 13.74 -15.73
C LEU A 437 -18.33 14.76 -16.76
N GLN A 438 -19.08 14.97 -17.85
CA GLN A 438 -18.80 16.03 -18.82
C GLN A 438 -18.85 17.41 -18.18
N MET A 439 -19.90 17.74 -17.42
CA MET A 439 -19.99 19.03 -16.73
C MET A 439 -18.87 19.22 -15.70
N ASP A 440 -18.49 18.16 -14.97
CA ASP A 440 -17.35 18.20 -14.04
C ASP A 440 -16.04 18.44 -14.79
N PHE A 441 -15.87 17.83 -15.97
CA PHE A 441 -14.72 18.07 -16.83
C PHE A 441 -14.67 19.51 -17.36
N GLU A 442 -15.75 19.99 -18.00
CA GLU A 442 -15.84 21.34 -18.59
C GLU A 442 -15.68 22.45 -17.55
N SER A 443 -16.22 22.26 -16.33
CA SER A 443 -16.11 23.28 -15.27
C SER A 443 -14.72 23.35 -14.64
N ARG A 444 -13.90 22.30 -14.76
CA ARG A 444 -12.62 22.16 -14.05
C ARG A 444 -11.39 22.10 -14.95
N CYS A 445 -11.53 21.92 -16.26
CA CYS A 445 -10.39 21.71 -17.14
C CYS A 445 -9.50 22.94 -17.35
N HIS A 446 -9.95 24.14 -16.96
CA HIS A 446 -9.28 25.41 -17.27
C HIS A 446 -8.49 26.05 -16.12
N GLY A 447 -8.72 25.65 -14.86
CA GLY A 447 -8.08 26.24 -13.67
C GLY A 447 -6.96 25.38 -13.08
N ALA A 448 -6.27 25.93 -12.08
CA ALA A 448 -5.20 25.21 -11.39
C ALA A 448 -5.76 24.22 -10.35
N PRO A 449 -5.04 23.12 -10.04
CA PRO A 449 -5.47 22.14 -9.05
C PRO A 449 -5.86 22.75 -7.69
N GLY A 450 -7.10 22.49 -7.25
CA GLY A 450 -7.64 22.98 -5.98
C GLY A 450 -8.43 24.28 -6.07
N GLU A 451 -8.43 24.95 -7.23
CA GLU A 451 -9.32 26.08 -7.50
C GLU A 451 -10.73 25.60 -7.84
N LYS A 452 -11.73 26.49 -7.76
CA LYS A 452 -13.12 26.17 -8.11
C LYS A 452 -13.27 25.75 -9.57
N THR A 453 -12.46 26.34 -10.44
CA THR A 453 -12.41 26.11 -11.89
C THR A 453 -11.34 25.10 -12.30
N GLY A 454 -10.66 24.47 -11.34
CA GLY A 454 -9.56 23.55 -11.60
C GLY A 454 -9.80 22.12 -11.12
N PRO A 455 -8.94 21.18 -11.52
CA PRO A 455 -9.04 19.78 -11.10
C PRO A 455 -8.88 19.63 -9.58
N LEU A 456 -9.35 18.51 -9.03
CA LEU A 456 -9.19 18.22 -7.60
C LEU A 456 -7.70 18.02 -7.27
N ALA A 457 -7.21 18.70 -6.23
CA ALA A 457 -5.81 18.62 -5.84
C ALA A 457 -5.48 17.29 -5.14
N GLY A 458 -4.63 16.49 -5.77
CA GLY A 458 -4.02 15.30 -5.20
C GLY A 458 -2.88 15.65 -4.24
N ARG A 459 -2.63 14.78 -3.27
CA ARG A 459 -1.54 14.98 -2.30
C ARG A 459 -0.19 14.83 -2.99
N ASN A 460 0.66 15.85 -2.88
CA ASN A 460 2.04 15.85 -3.40
C ASN A 460 2.17 15.60 -4.92
N LEU A 461 1.13 15.91 -5.71
CA LEU A 461 1.20 15.83 -7.16
C LEU A 461 1.57 17.20 -7.76
N PRO A 462 2.57 17.27 -8.66
CA PRO A 462 2.76 18.42 -9.53
C PRO A 462 1.51 18.66 -10.38
N GLU A 463 1.30 19.90 -10.79
CA GLU A 463 0.10 20.35 -11.50
C GLU A 463 -0.22 19.51 -12.75
N VAL A 464 0.74 19.37 -13.67
CA VAL A 464 0.57 18.56 -14.89
C VAL A 464 0.16 17.11 -14.57
N ILE A 465 0.76 16.51 -13.55
CA ILE A 465 0.46 15.12 -13.16
C ILE A 465 -0.92 15.02 -12.55
N ASN A 466 -1.30 16.02 -11.75
CA ASN A 466 -2.62 16.08 -11.15
C ASN A 466 -3.71 16.15 -12.22
N ASN A 467 -3.52 16.99 -13.24
CA ASN A 467 -4.46 17.16 -14.34
C ASN A 467 -4.59 15.86 -15.15
N ILE A 468 -3.47 15.22 -15.49
CA ILE A 468 -3.44 13.92 -16.21
C ILE A 468 -4.11 12.81 -15.40
N VAL A 469 -3.80 12.69 -14.10
CA VAL A 469 -4.39 11.65 -13.25
C VAL A 469 -5.90 11.86 -13.07
N TRP A 470 -6.33 13.12 -12.91
CA TRP A 470 -7.75 13.46 -12.81
C TRP A 470 -8.51 13.09 -14.09
N VAL A 471 -8.00 13.47 -15.27
CA VAL A 471 -8.69 13.12 -16.52
C VAL A 471 -8.67 11.62 -16.80
N ARG A 472 -7.59 10.90 -16.47
CA ARG A 472 -7.56 9.42 -16.55
C ARG A 472 -8.60 8.77 -15.64
N GLN A 473 -8.83 9.33 -14.45
CA GLN A 473 -9.88 8.84 -13.56
C GLN A 473 -11.27 9.02 -14.18
N LEU A 474 -11.52 10.14 -14.86
CA LEU A 474 -12.77 10.37 -15.59
C LEU A 474 -12.92 9.40 -16.77
N LEU A 475 -11.86 9.20 -17.56
CA LEU A 475 -11.83 8.23 -18.65
C LEU A 475 -12.21 6.82 -18.18
N LEU A 476 -11.61 6.35 -17.08
CA LEU A 476 -11.92 5.04 -16.51
C LEU A 476 -13.38 4.93 -16.07
N LYS A 477 -13.96 5.99 -15.48
CA LYS A 477 -15.38 6.00 -15.09
C LYS A 477 -16.32 5.91 -16.31
N VAL A 478 -15.98 6.61 -17.40
CA VAL A 478 -16.75 6.53 -18.65
C VAL A 478 -16.61 5.14 -19.28
N GLU A 479 -15.41 4.57 -19.27
CA GLU A 479 -15.14 3.22 -19.79
C GLU A 479 -15.89 2.13 -18.99
N ASP A 480 -15.91 2.22 -17.66
CA ASP A 480 -16.68 1.29 -16.81
C ASP A 480 -18.19 1.41 -17.03
N SER A 481 -18.68 2.63 -17.25
CA SER A 481 -20.07 2.91 -17.63
C SER A 481 -20.43 2.25 -18.96
N LEU A 482 -19.56 2.38 -19.97
CA LEU A 482 -19.72 1.74 -21.28
C LEU A 482 -19.67 0.22 -21.20
N LYS A 483 -18.70 -0.36 -20.47
CA LYS A 483 -18.60 -1.83 -20.28
C LYS A 483 -19.86 -2.40 -19.64
N MET A 484 -20.46 -1.67 -18.69
CA MET A 484 -21.72 -2.08 -18.07
C MET A 484 -22.89 -1.96 -19.05
N ALA A 485 -22.99 -0.84 -19.76
CA ALA A 485 -24.06 -0.59 -20.72
C ALA A 485 -24.02 -1.60 -21.88
N ASP A 486 -22.86 -1.86 -22.45
CA ASP A 486 -22.68 -2.84 -23.53
C ASP A 486 -23.12 -4.25 -23.09
N ALA A 487 -22.73 -4.65 -21.88
CA ALA A 487 -23.05 -5.96 -21.36
C ALA A 487 -24.53 -6.16 -20.99
N LEU A 488 -25.31 -5.09 -20.76
CA LEU A 488 -26.67 -5.18 -20.21
C LEU A 488 -27.74 -4.50 -21.06
N LEU A 489 -27.38 -3.62 -22.01
CA LEU A 489 -28.28 -2.67 -22.66
C LEU A 489 -28.05 -2.54 -24.17
N SER A 490 -27.14 -3.32 -24.76
CA SER A 490 -26.72 -3.21 -26.18
C SER A 490 -27.85 -3.41 -27.21
N ASP A 491 -28.91 -4.12 -26.83
CA ASP A 491 -30.14 -4.35 -27.60
C ASP A 491 -31.13 -3.17 -27.57
N LEU A 492 -30.97 -2.20 -26.66
CA LEU A 492 -31.88 -1.06 -26.55
C LEU A 492 -31.54 0.03 -27.57
N SER A 493 -32.57 0.65 -28.16
CA SER A 493 -32.39 1.73 -29.15
C SER A 493 -31.63 2.94 -28.60
N GLY A 494 -31.78 3.24 -27.30
CA GLY A 494 -31.08 4.33 -26.61
C GLY A 494 -29.59 4.09 -26.36
N PHE A 495 -29.07 2.87 -26.59
CA PHE A 495 -27.67 2.55 -26.36
C PHE A 495 -26.74 3.25 -27.36
N GLN A 496 -27.14 3.32 -28.62
CA GLN A 496 -26.34 3.97 -29.67
C GLN A 496 -26.08 5.47 -29.41
N PRO A 497 -27.07 6.26 -28.96
CA PRO A 497 -26.83 7.62 -28.46
C PRO A 497 -25.86 7.69 -27.28
N LEU A 498 -25.97 6.80 -26.30
CA LEU A 498 -25.05 6.75 -25.14
C LEU A 498 -23.62 6.45 -25.59
N LEU A 499 -23.45 5.47 -26.48
CA LEU A 499 -22.15 5.07 -27.01
C LEU A 499 -21.46 6.26 -27.71
N ARG A 500 -22.16 6.91 -28.65
CA ARG A 500 -21.65 8.11 -29.34
C ARG A 500 -21.26 9.22 -28.38
N PHE A 501 -22.12 9.51 -27.40
CA PHE A 501 -21.83 10.52 -26.38
C PHE A 501 -20.57 10.20 -25.56
N CYS A 502 -20.41 8.94 -25.16
CA CYS A 502 -19.22 8.52 -24.40
C CYS A 502 -17.96 8.52 -25.25
N ASP A 503 -18.04 8.13 -26.52
CA ASP A 503 -16.90 8.16 -27.44
C ASP A 503 -16.41 9.60 -27.66
N GLU A 504 -17.34 10.54 -27.92
CA GLU A 504 -17.02 11.97 -28.04
C GLU A 504 -16.40 12.52 -26.75
N LEU A 505 -16.95 12.17 -25.58
CA LEU A 505 -16.43 12.59 -24.28
C LEU A 505 -15.03 12.02 -24.01
N GLN A 506 -14.79 10.75 -24.34
CA GLN A 506 -13.48 10.11 -24.21
C GLN A 506 -12.45 10.76 -25.14
N GLU A 507 -12.84 11.12 -26.37
CA GLU A 507 -11.96 11.83 -27.30
C GLU A 507 -11.55 13.19 -26.74
N GLN A 508 -12.50 14.00 -26.23
CA GLN A 508 -12.20 15.29 -25.58
C GLN A 508 -11.26 15.14 -24.38
N MET A 509 -11.50 14.14 -23.53
CA MET A 509 -10.65 13.87 -22.36
C MET A 509 -9.23 13.40 -22.75
N ARG A 510 -9.10 12.59 -23.81
CA ARG A 510 -7.78 12.15 -24.32
C ARG A 510 -7.02 13.30 -24.98
N LEU A 511 -7.72 14.20 -25.68
CA LEU A 511 -7.12 15.42 -26.24
C LEU A 511 -6.57 16.31 -25.13
N TYR A 512 -7.35 16.54 -24.06
CA TYR A 512 -6.86 17.28 -22.90
C TYR A 512 -5.63 16.63 -22.24
N GLU A 513 -5.63 15.30 -22.07
CA GLU A 513 -4.45 14.58 -21.56
C GLU A 513 -3.19 14.83 -22.41
N GLN A 514 -3.34 14.80 -23.73
CA GLN A 514 -2.25 15.07 -24.68
C GLN A 514 -1.79 16.51 -24.61
N GLU A 515 -2.71 17.48 -24.62
CA GLU A 515 -2.40 18.92 -24.52
C GLU A 515 -1.62 19.23 -23.23
N GLN A 516 -2.05 18.70 -22.07
CA GLN A 516 -1.34 18.91 -20.80
C GLN A 516 0.10 18.39 -20.85
N PHE A 517 0.34 17.24 -21.49
CA PHE A 517 1.69 16.70 -21.66
C PHE A 517 2.52 17.51 -22.67
N GLU A 518 1.93 17.92 -23.78
CA GLU A 518 2.59 18.71 -24.81
C GLU A 518 2.99 20.10 -24.31
N ASP A 519 2.10 20.77 -23.58
CA ASP A 519 2.36 22.10 -23.02
C ASP A 519 3.43 22.02 -21.93
N TRP A 520 3.38 21.02 -21.04
CA TRP A 520 4.48 20.76 -20.10
C TRP A 520 5.82 20.55 -20.81
N SER A 521 5.83 19.77 -21.89
CA SER A 521 7.04 19.50 -22.68
C SER A 521 7.57 20.78 -23.34
N ARG A 522 6.68 21.58 -23.95
CA ARG A 522 6.99 22.85 -24.62
C ARG A 522 7.55 23.87 -23.63
N ASP A 523 6.91 24.03 -22.48
CA ASP A 523 7.32 24.96 -21.42
C ASP A 523 8.68 24.55 -20.83
N LEU A 524 8.92 23.25 -20.65
CA LEU A 524 10.20 22.81 -20.12
C LEU A 524 11.33 22.94 -21.14
N LEU A 525 11.09 22.63 -22.41
CA LEU A 525 12.08 22.78 -23.48
C LEU A 525 12.42 24.25 -23.74
N SER A 526 11.44 25.15 -23.65
CA SER A 526 11.69 26.59 -23.73
C SER A 526 12.48 27.10 -22.51
N GLY A 527 12.11 26.66 -21.31
CA GLY A 527 12.83 26.97 -20.07
C GLY A 527 14.28 26.49 -20.08
N LEU A 528 14.56 25.27 -20.54
CA LEU A 528 15.91 24.71 -20.67
C LEU A 528 16.78 25.43 -21.72
N SER A 529 16.16 26.21 -22.63
CA SER A 529 16.87 26.99 -23.64
C SER A 529 17.34 28.36 -23.10
N ASP A 530 16.84 28.81 -21.94
CA ASP A 530 17.31 30.04 -21.28
C ASP A 530 18.57 29.75 -20.41
N PRO A 531 19.74 30.33 -20.73
CA PRO A 531 20.97 30.11 -19.97
C PRO A 531 20.92 30.61 -18.51
N LYS A 532 19.91 31.40 -18.12
CA LYS A 532 19.69 31.81 -16.71
C LYS A 532 18.92 30.79 -15.87
N SER A 533 18.23 29.83 -16.51
CA SER A 533 17.48 28.76 -15.84
C SER A 533 18.34 27.54 -15.48
N GLY A 534 19.53 27.46 -16.11
CA GLY A 534 20.53 26.45 -15.84
C GLY A 534 21.04 26.51 -14.40
N ILE A 535 21.53 25.36 -13.91
CA ILE A 535 22.29 25.24 -12.67
C ILE A 535 23.40 26.30 -12.71
N SER A 536 23.29 27.38 -11.94
CA SER A 536 24.42 28.32 -11.81
C SER A 536 25.60 27.55 -11.23
N ASN A 537 26.80 27.84 -11.72
CA ASN A 537 28.02 27.22 -11.23
C ASN A 537 28.31 27.51 -9.74
N ARG A 538 27.54 28.39 -9.09
CA ARG A 538 27.65 28.71 -7.66
C ARG A 538 26.68 27.88 -6.83
N VAL A 539 27.20 27.15 -5.85
CA VAL A 539 26.45 26.23 -4.98
C VAL A 539 25.69 26.96 -3.87
N MET A 540 26.29 27.96 -3.23
CA MET A 540 25.72 28.74 -2.12
C MET A 540 26.16 30.20 -2.20
N GLU A 541 25.23 31.12 -1.97
CA GLU A 541 25.50 32.56 -1.85
C GLU A 541 24.89 33.11 -0.56
N LEU A 542 25.66 33.94 0.15
CA LEU A 542 25.14 34.78 1.23
C LEU A 542 24.63 36.06 0.58
N ASP A 543 23.32 36.29 0.66
CA ASP A 543 22.74 37.53 0.16
C ASP A 543 23.22 38.70 1.02
N HIS A 544 23.93 39.67 0.43
CA HIS A 544 24.48 40.81 1.15
C HIS A 544 23.41 41.79 1.64
N MET A 545 22.18 41.71 1.11
CA MET A 545 21.05 42.56 1.51
C MET A 545 20.28 41.96 2.70
N ASP A 546 20.04 40.64 2.69
CA ASP A 546 19.20 39.95 3.69
C ASP A 546 20.00 39.16 4.73
N GLY A 547 21.31 38.94 4.52
CA GLY A 547 22.15 38.07 5.37
C GLY A 547 21.78 36.59 5.32
N LYS A 548 20.86 36.19 4.42
CA LYS A 548 20.33 34.81 4.31
C LYS A 548 21.18 33.98 3.35
N LEU A 549 21.33 32.70 3.69
CA LEU A 549 21.99 31.72 2.82
C LEU A 549 20.98 31.22 1.77
N LYS A 550 21.27 31.47 0.49
CA LYS A 550 20.49 30.99 -0.67
C LYS A 550 21.33 29.95 -1.44
N ILE A 551 20.67 28.90 -1.91
CA ILE A 551 21.28 27.83 -2.70
C ILE A 551 20.77 27.95 -4.11
N GLN A 552 21.67 27.93 -5.09
CA GLN A 552 21.26 27.97 -6.50
C GLN A 552 20.86 26.59 -7.04
N TYR A 553 19.98 25.90 -6.33
CA TYR A 553 19.29 24.71 -6.81
C TYR A 553 17.80 25.00 -6.81
N SER A 554 17.27 25.33 -8.00
CA SER A 554 15.89 25.78 -8.13
C SER A 554 14.90 24.71 -7.65
N ASP A 555 13.83 25.15 -6.99
CA ASP A 555 12.75 24.23 -6.58
C ASP A 555 12.07 23.58 -7.80
N ARG A 556 12.15 24.23 -8.97
CA ARG A 556 11.71 23.68 -10.26
C ARG A 556 12.45 22.41 -10.66
N LEU A 557 13.75 22.27 -10.35
CA LEU A 557 14.48 21.02 -10.62
C LEU A 557 13.97 19.86 -9.74
N VAL A 558 13.56 20.15 -8.50
CA VAL A 558 12.94 19.13 -7.63
C VAL A 558 11.57 18.71 -8.17
N SER A 559 10.77 19.66 -8.65
CA SER A 559 9.48 19.33 -9.28
C SER A 559 9.68 18.54 -10.57
N LEU A 560 10.65 18.93 -11.41
CA LEU A 560 11.00 18.23 -12.66
C LEU A 560 11.34 16.76 -12.44
N LEU A 561 12.15 16.42 -11.44
CA LEU A 561 12.48 15.03 -11.12
C LEU A 561 11.24 14.19 -10.79
N ARG A 562 10.27 14.78 -10.08
CA ARG A 562 9.00 14.12 -9.76
C ARG A 562 8.13 13.98 -11.00
N GLU A 563 8.02 15.05 -11.79
CA GLU A 563 7.24 15.09 -13.03
C GLU A 563 7.73 14.02 -14.02
N VAL A 564 9.04 13.96 -14.31
CA VAL A 564 9.63 12.97 -15.23
C VAL A 564 9.41 11.53 -14.75
N ARG A 565 9.62 11.26 -13.45
CA ARG A 565 9.41 9.93 -12.89
C ARG A 565 7.95 9.50 -12.98
N GLN A 566 7.02 10.41 -12.67
CA GLN A 566 5.58 10.12 -12.68
C GLN A 566 5.04 9.99 -14.11
N LEU A 567 5.42 10.87 -15.04
CA LEU A 567 5.03 10.78 -16.45
C LEU A 567 5.55 9.49 -17.10
N SER A 568 6.80 9.11 -16.82
CA SER A 568 7.35 7.84 -17.30
C SER A 568 6.59 6.64 -16.75
N ALA A 569 6.22 6.64 -15.46
CA ALA A 569 5.40 5.59 -14.86
C ALA A 569 3.97 5.54 -15.43
N LEU A 570 3.44 6.69 -15.89
CA LEU A 570 2.15 6.80 -16.57
C LEU A 570 2.22 6.37 -18.05
N GLY A 571 3.39 5.99 -18.57
CA GLY A 571 3.58 5.48 -19.93
C GLY A 571 3.90 6.56 -20.99
N PHE A 572 4.17 7.80 -20.59
CA PHE A 572 4.56 8.85 -21.53
C PHE A 572 6.03 8.73 -21.96
N THR A 573 6.30 8.98 -23.24
CA THR A 573 7.66 9.03 -23.80
C THR A 573 8.28 10.40 -23.56
N ILE A 574 9.21 10.50 -22.60
CA ILE A 574 9.85 11.77 -22.23
C ILE A 574 10.89 12.20 -23.29
N PRO A 575 10.87 13.45 -23.78
CA PRO A 575 11.88 13.96 -24.69
C PRO A 575 13.31 13.84 -24.14
N ALA A 576 14.26 13.40 -24.98
CA ALA A 576 15.64 13.10 -24.57
C ALA A 576 16.35 14.28 -23.87
N LYS A 577 16.12 15.52 -24.31
CA LYS A 577 16.69 16.73 -23.68
C LYS A 577 16.21 16.90 -22.24
N ILE A 578 14.92 16.68 -21.99
CA ILE A 578 14.32 16.73 -20.65
C ILE A 578 14.89 15.61 -19.77
N GLN A 579 14.98 14.40 -20.33
CA GLN A 579 15.54 13.25 -19.62
C GLN A 579 17.01 13.48 -19.21
N GLN A 580 17.82 14.08 -20.09
CA GLN A 580 19.21 14.43 -19.78
C GLN A 580 19.31 15.49 -18.68
N ALA A 581 18.45 16.51 -18.72
CA ALA A 581 18.38 17.53 -17.67
C ALA A 581 17.97 16.92 -16.32
N ALA A 582 16.97 16.04 -16.31
CA ALA A 582 16.54 15.30 -15.12
C ALA A 582 17.65 14.40 -14.57
N ASN A 583 18.33 13.62 -15.43
CA ASN A 583 19.44 12.77 -15.01
C ASN A 583 20.61 13.59 -14.42
N THR A 584 20.84 14.80 -14.94
CA THR A 584 21.87 15.71 -14.41
C THR A 584 21.46 16.30 -13.06
N ALA A 585 20.19 16.68 -12.91
CA ALA A 585 19.64 17.17 -11.65
C ALA A 585 19.64 16.08 -10.56
N ASP A 586 19.32 14.83 -10.92
CA ASP A 586 19.26 13.69 -10.00
C ASP A 586 20.61 13.40 -9.34
N LYS A 587 21.71 13.51 -10.11
CA LYS A 587 23.09 13.35 -9.61
C LYS A 587 23.42 14.25 -8.42
N PHE A 588 22.82 15.45 -8.36
CA PHE A 588 23.08 16.47 -7.35
C PHE A 588 21.93 16.66 -6.35
N TYR A 589 20.83 15.93 -6.53
CA TYR A 589 19.61 16.10 -5.75
C TYR A 589 19.86 15.87 -4.24
N ARG A 590 20.59 14.81 -3.89
CA ARG A 590 20.94 14.50 -2.50
C ARG A 590 21.75 15.62 -1.86
N GLN A 591 22.79 16.08 -2.56
CA GLN A 591 23.66 17.16 -2.10
C GLN A 591 22.88 18.46 -1.94
N ALA A 592 22.01 18.79 -2.89
CA ALA A 592 21.16 19.98 -2.85
C ALA A 592 20.17 19.98 -1.66
N ILE A 593 19.56 18.84 -1.33
CA ILE A 593 18.68 18.74 -0.14
C ILE A 593 19.46 19.00 1.15
N ILE A 594 20.64 18.38 1.30
CA ILE A 594 21.46 18.56 2.50
C ILE A 594 21.87 20.04 2.64
N LEU A 595 22.29 20.65 1.54
CA LEU A 595 22.59 22.07 1.50
C LEU A 595 21.37 22.90 1.93
N LYS A 596 20.16 22.60 1.42
CA LYS A 596 18.91 23.29 1.78
C LYS A 596 18.60 23.18 3.26
N GLN A 597 18.82 22.00 3.86
CA GLN A 597 18.67 21.81 5.30
C GLN A 597 19.65 22.68 6.09
N VAL A 598 20.91 22.75 5.67
CA VAL A 598 21.92 23.58 6.33
C VAL A 598 21.64 25.07 6.18
N ALA A 599 21.19 25.52 5.00
CA ALA A 599 20.76 26.89 4.78
C ALA A 599 19.54 27.25 5.62
N HIS A 600 18.54 26.37 5.70
CA HIS A 600 17.39 26.56 6.57
C HIS A 600 17.81 26.63 8.05
N PHE A 601 18.73 25.76 8.48
CA PHE A 601 19.30 25.81 9.83
C PHE A 601 19.96 27.17 10.11
N TYR A 602 20.83 27.67 9.23
CA TYR A 602 21.47 28.98 9.41
C TYR A 602 20.46 30.13 9.43
N ASN A 603 19.44 30.08 8.57
CA ASN A 603 18.41 31.12 8.48
C ASN A 603 17.40 31.10 9.65
N THR A 604 17.44 30.08 10.52
CA THR A 604 16.50 29.92 11.66
C THR A 604 17.20 29.80 13.02
N ILE A 605 18.51 29.56 13.05
CA ILE A 605 19.25 29.38 14.30
C ILE A 605 19.23 30.64 15.16
N ASP A 606 19.25 31.82 14.55
CA ASP A 606 19.17 33.13 15.22
C ASP A 606 17.87 33.31 16.04
N GLN A 607 16.75 32.81 15.53
CA GLN A 607 15.45 32.73 16.22
C GLN A 607 15.49 31.72 17.37
N GLN A 608 16.30 30.67 17.22
CA GLN A 608 16.54 29.67 18.26
C GLN A 608 17.64 30.09 19.25
N MET A 609 18.30 31.23 19.14
CA MET A 609 19.29 31.65 20.13
C MET A 609 18.67 32.55 21.19
N ILE A 610 18.88 32.23 22.47
CA ILE A 610 18.46 33.10 23.58
C ILE A 610 19.29 34.40 23.52
N PRO A 611 18.67 35.60 23.49
CA PRO A 611 19.39 36.86 23.29
C PRO A 611 20.56 37.09 24.26
N SER A 612 20.39 36.73 25.53
CA SER A 612 21.43 36.88 26.57
C SER A 612 22.61 35.89 26.42
N GLN A 613 22.46 34.83 25.62
CA GLN A 613 23.49 33.82 25.35
C GLN A 613 24.16 33.98 23.98
N ARG A 614 23.69 34.92 23.13
CA ARG A 614 24.25 35.15 21.79
C ARG A 614 25.77 35.39 21.78
N PRO A 615 26.36 36.19 22.70
CA PRO A 615 27.81 36.39 22.71
C PRO A 615 28.60 35.09 22.93
N MET A 616 28.08 34.16 23.73
CA MET A 616 28.71 32.86 24.01
C MET A 616 28.75 31.94 22.78
N MET A 617 27.86 32.14 21.81
CA MET A 617 27.80 31.37 20.56
C MET A 617 28.50 32.05 19.38
N LEU A 618 28.93 33.31 19.54
CA LEU A 618 29.52 34.12 18.47
C LEU A 618 30.75 33.45 17.85
N GLY A 619 31.61 32.83 18.66
CA GLY A 619 32.78 32.09 18.15
C GLY A 619 32.41 30.91 17.24
N CYS A 620 31.35 30.18 17.57
CA CYS A 620 30.86 29.07 16.74
C CYS A 620 30.16 29.58 15.47
N ALA A 621 29.41 30.68 15.57
CA ALA A 621 28.75 31.32 14.42
C ALA A 621 29.78 31.89 13.43
N LEU A 622 30.85 32.53 13.92
CA LEU A 622 31.95 33.01 13.08
C LEU A 622 32.73 31.87 12.44
N ALA A 623 32.96 30.76 13.16
CA ALA A 623 33.57 29.57 12.58
C ALA A 623 32.71 28.96 11.46
N PHE A 624 31.38 28.96 11.62
CA PHE A 624 30.43 28.54 10.59
C PHE A 624 30.46 29.50 9.38
N GLU A 625 30.43 30.81 9.61
CA GLU A 625 30.56 31.81 8.55
C GLU A 625 31.91 31.72 7.82
N GLN A 626 33.01 31.39 8.52
CA GLN A 626 34.31 31.18 7.89
C GLN A 626 34.28 30.01 6.93
N VAL A 627 33.62 28.89 7.27
CA VAL A 627 33.44 27.76 6.34
C VAL A 627 32.68 28.19 5.08
N ILE A 628 31.70 29.10 5.22
CA ILE A 628 30.96 29.66 4.07
C ILE A 628 31.81 30.67 3.28
N LYS A 629 32.54 31.57 3.96
CA LYS A 629 33.34 32.68 3.40
C LYS A 629 34.68 32.24 2.81
N VAL A 630 35.26 31.12 3.24
CA VAL A 630 36.44 30.52 2.59
C VAL A 630 36.18 30.24 1.11
N THR A 631 34.91 30.13 0.71
CA THR A 631 34.47 30.03 -0.69
C THR A 631 34.43 31.37 -1.44
N LEU A 632 34.39 32.52 -0.74
CA LEU A 632 34.24 33.87 -1.32
C LEU A 632 35.58 34.60 -1.49
N LEU A 633 36.60 34.31 -0.66
CA LEU A 633 37.87 35.06 -0.64
C LEU A 633 38.98 34.49 -1.54
N PHE A 634 38.77 33.35 -2.21
CA PHE A 634 39.69 32.84 -3.23
C PHE A 634 39.41 33.43 -4.63
N CYS A 635 39.26 34.75 -4.71
CA CYS A 635 39.08 35.51 -5.96
C CYS A 635 40.42 35.69 -6.72
N GLY A 636 41.19 34.62 -6.86
CA GLY A 636 42.56 34.66 -7.36
C GLY A 636 43.17 33.30 -7.66
N GLY A 637 42.46 32.46 -8.43
CA GLY A 637 43.04 31.26 -9.06
C GLY A 637 42.68 29.92 -8.41
N LYS A 638 41.76 29.20 -9.08
CA LYS A 638 41.44 27.76 -8.94
C LYS A 638 41.01 27.24 -7.55
N LEU A 639 39.70 27.31 -7.29
CA LEU A 639 38.80 26.20 -6.91
C LEU A 639 37.44 26.80 -6.46
N GLN A 640 36.61 27.17 -7.43
CA GLN A 640 35.17 27.35 -7.17
C GLN A 640 34.57 25.96 -6.99
N ILE A 641 33.88 25.72 -5.86
CA ILE A 641 33.10 24.49 -5.68
C ILE A 641 31.90 24.61 -6.62
N THR A 642 32.01 23.98 -7.78
CA THR A 642 30.92 23.88 -8.76
C THR A 642 30.18 22.57 -8.57
N TRP A 643 28.96 22.49 -9.13
CA TRP A 643 28.21 21.24 -9.16
C TRP A 643 28.95 20.15 -9.97
N GLU A 644 29.93 20.49 -10.81
CA GLU A 644 30.62 19.54 -11.69
C GLU A 644 31.51 18.52 -10.95
N ASN A 645 31.96 18.83 -9.72
CA ASN A 645 32.82 17.94 -8.95
C ASN A 645 32.13 17.41 -7.67
N PRO A 646 31.46 16.24 -7.72
CA PRO A 646 30.66 15.72 -6.60
C PRO A 646 31.50 15.38 -5.36
N LYS A 647 32.78 14.97 -5.54
CA LYS A 647 33.65 14.59 -4.41
C LYS A 647 34.07 15.79 -3.56
N GLU A 648 34.42 16.90 -4.21
CA GLU A 648 34.76 18.15 -3.51
C GLU A 648 33.53 18.77 -2.83
N LEU A 649 32.37 18.68 -3.50
CA LEU A 649 31.09 19.11 -2.94
C LEU A 649 30.71 18.31 -1.68
N GLU A 650 30.91 17.00 -1.66
CA GLU A 650 30.65 16.16 -0.48
C GLU A 650 31.57 16.49 0.70
N GLN A 651 32.87 16.71 0.44
CA GLN A 651 33.80 17.13 1.50
C GLN A 651 33.43 18.49 2.07
N TYR A 652 33.01 19.43 1.22
CA TYR A 652 32.51 20.72 1.66
C TYR A 652 31.22 20.60 2.49
N ILE A 653 30.25 19.81 2.02
CA ILE A 653 29.01 19.53 2.75
C ILE A 653 29.32 18.94 4.14
N SER A 654 30.25 17.99 4.23
CA SER A 654 30.67 17.38 5.49
C SER A 654 31.27 18.42 6.46
N LYS A 655 32.16 19.30 5.98
CA LYS A 655 32.71 20.41 6.80
C LYS A 655 31.62 21.35 7.27
N LEU A 656 30.70 21.72 6.39
CA LEU A 656 29.59 22.63 6.69
C LEU A 656 28.60 22.01 7.69
N GLN A 657 28.25 20.73 7.52
CA GLN A 657 27.43 19.97 8.46
C GLN A 657 28.10 19.87 9.84
N SER A 658 29.39 19.55 9.90
CA SER A 658 30.12 19.48 11.17
C SER A 658 30.13 20.82 11.92
N ALA A 659 30.23 21.94 11.19
CA ALA A 659 30.15 23.28 11.77
C ALA A 659 28.72 23.60 12.27
N ALA A 660 27.68 23.23 11.49
CA ALA A 660 26.29 23.38 11.89
C ALA A 660 25.94 22.55 13.13
N GLU A 661 26.37 21.29 13.17
CA GLU A 661 26.15 20.37 14.30
C GLU A 661 26.82 20.86 15.57
N ARG A 662 28.04 21.39 15.47
CA ARG A 662 28.72 22.03 16.62
C ARG A 662 27.92 23.22 17.14
N LEU A 663 27.47 24.12 16.26
CA LEU A 663 26.65 25.27 16.67
C LEU A 663 25.32 24.84 17.31
N SER A 664 24.65 23.85 16.72
CA SER A 664 23.39 23.28 17.24
C SER A 664 23.57 22.64 18.62
N THR A 665 24.66 21.87 18.80
CA THR A 665 24.99 21.21 20.05
C THR A 665 25.26 22.22 21.17
N GLU A 666 26.03 23.26 20.88
CA GLU A 666 26.29 24.33 21.85
C GLU A 666 25.02 25.12 22.19
N ASN A 667 24.18 25.46 21.21
CA ASN A 667 22.89 26.11 21.48
C ASN A 667 21.98 25.23 22.36
N ARG A 668 21.90 23.92 22.09
CA ARG A 668 21.10 22.99 22.90
C ARG A 668 21.63 22.89 24.34
N LYS A 669 22.95 22.84 24.54
CA LYS A 669 23.57 22.84 25.87
C LYS A 669 23.26 24.14 26.63
N LEU A 670 23.44 25.29 25.99
CA LEU A 670 23.18 26.59 26.61
C LEU A 670 21.70 26.80 26.96
N ARG A 671 20.79 26.34 26.10
CA ARG A 671 19.35 26.30 26.39
C ARG A 671 19.04 25.43 27.61
N LYS A 672 19.66 24.24 27.72
CA LYS A 672 19.49 23.37 28.89
C LYS A 672 19.93 24.08 30.17
N TRP A 673 21.12 24.68 30.17
CA TRP A 673 21.59 25.48 31.30
C TRP A 673 20.65 26.63 31.63
N HIS A 674 20.07 27.27 30.61
CA HIS A 674 19.07 28.32 30.81
C HIS A 674 17.82 27.80 31.51
N THR A 675 17.28 26.66 31.08
CA THR A 675 16.12 26.01 31.71
C THR A 675 16.43 25.59 33.15
N ASP A 676 17.57 24.94 33.38
CA ASP A 676 17.99 24.50 34.72
C ASP A 676 18.11 25.70 35.68
N PHE A 677 18.59 26.85 35.20
CA PHE A 677 18.66 28.09 35.99
C PHE A 677 17.28 28.71 36.21
N THR A 678 16.40 28.67 35.20
CA THR A 678 15.00 29.11 35.33
C THR A 678 14.33 28.35 36.47
N ASP A 679 14.40 27.02 36.46
CA ASP A 679 13.74 26.17 37.45
C ASP A 679 14.25 26.46 38.86
N LYS A 680 15.57 26.65 39.02
CA LYS A 680 16.17 27.05 40.30
C LYS A 680 15.67 28.42 40.77
N VAL A 681 15.68 29.44 39.91
CA VAL A 681 15.24 30.80 40.29
C VAL A 681 13.73 30.86 40.58
N VAL A 682 12.91 30.13 39.82
CA VAL A 682 11.47 30.01 40.08
C VAL A 682 11.22 29.30 41.41
N SER A 683 11.96 28.24 41.73
CA SER A 683 11.84 27.56 43.03
C SER A 683 12.11 28.50 44.21
N LEU A 684 13.07 29.43 44.05
CA LEU A 684 13.43 30.41 45.07
C LEU A 684 12.31 31.41 45.37
N MET A 685 11.40 31.66 44.43
CA MET A 685 10.23 32.52 44.69
C MET A 685 9.28 31.94 45.74
N GLY A 686 9.37 30.64 46.06
CA GLY A 686 8.60 30.00 47.14
C GLY A 686 9.39 29.74 48.42
N VAL A 687 10.67 30.14 48.49
CA VAL A 687 11.56 29.83 49.63
C VAL A 687 11.63 31.02 50.57
N ASP A 688 11.16 30.83 51.81
CA ASP A 688 11.18 31.87 52.85
C ASP A 688 12.62 32.31 53.19
N LEU A 689 12.87 33.61 53.07
CA LEU A 689 14.19 34.23 53.23
C LEU A 689 14.73 34.17 54.67
N LEU A 690 13.85 34.07 55.68
CA LEU A 690 14.21 33.96 57.10
C LEU A 690 14.42 32.52 57.55
N ARG A 691 13.45 31.66 57.24
CA ARG A 691 13.40 30.29 57.77
C ARG A 691 14.30 29.34 56.99
N GLN A 692 14.48 29.58 55.69
CA GLN A 692 15.15 28.67 54.77
C GLN A 692 16.38 29.32 54.09
N GLN A 693 17.17 30.08 54.84
CA GLN A 693 18.36 30.77 54.32
C GLN A 693 19.38 29.81 53.67
N GLN A 694 19.47 28.56 54.15
CA GLN A 694 20.39 27.57 53.58
C GLN A 694 20.03 27.23 52.12
N ARG A 695 18.74 27.05 51.82
CA ARG A 695 18.28 26.76 50.44
C ARG A 695 18.63 27.89 49.47
N TRP A 696 18.55 29.13 49.92
CA TRP A 696 19.01 30.29 49.14
C TRP A 696 20.52 30.24 48.86
N LYS A 697 21.33 29.87 49.85
CA LYS A 697 22.79 29.72 49.67
C LYS A 697 23.14 28.58 48.72
N ASP A 698 22.49 27.43 48.88
CA ASP A 698 22.70 26.25 48.04
C ASP A 698 22.34 26.54 46.58
N ALA A 699 21.17 27.15 46.33
CA ALA A 699 20.75 27.53 44.98
C ALA A 699 21.70 28.55 44.33
N LEU A 700 22.20 29.54 45.08
CA LEU A 700 23.19 30.49 44.55
C LEU A 700 24.54 29.82 44.27
N GLN A 701 24.97 28.90 45.12
CA GLN A 701 26.20 28.13 44.90
C GLN A 701 26.09 27.29 43.64
N ASP A 702 24.94 26.66 43.43
CA ASP A 702 24.59 25.91 42.23
C ASP A 702 24.60 26.73 40.94
N LEU A 703 24.12 27.98 40.98
CA LEU A 703 24.21 28.88 39.83
C LEU A 703 25.67 29.23 39.54
N ARG A 704 26.46 29.53 40.58
CA ARG A 704 27.90 29.84 40.46
C ARG A 704 28.71 28.66 39.93
N THR A 705 28.44 27.45 40.38
CA THR A 705 29.09 26.24 39.86
C THR A 705 28.71 25.99 38.40
N GLY A 706 27.46 26.30 38.00
CA GLY A 706 27.06 26.26 36.59
C GLY A 706 27.89 27.20 35.71
N PHE A 707 28.13 28.45 36.14
CA PHE A 707 29.01 29.37 35.42
C PHE A 707 30.47 28.88 35.38
N ALA A 708 31.01 28.40 36.50
CA ALA A 708 32.38 27.86 36.55
C ALA A 708 32.55 26.64 35.62
N THR A 709 31.51 25.81 35.52
CA THR A 709 31.49 24.66 34.59
C THR A 709 31.56 25.13 33.14
N LEU A 710 30.81 26.17 32.77
CA LEU A 710 30.85 26.74 31.42
C LEU A 710 32.19 27.41 31.10
N GLU A 711 32.86 27.99 32.09
CA GLU A 711 34.21 28.55 31.90
C GLU A 711 35.24 27.44 31.66
N SER A 712 35.15 26.34 32.41
CA SER A 712 36.02 25.17 32.20
C SER A 712 35.84 24.51 30.83
N GLN A 713 34.66 24.70 30.20
CA GLN A 713 34.34 24.21 28.86
C GLN A 713 34.84 25.14 27.74
N GLY A 714 35.55 26.23 28.08
CA GLY A 714 36.23 27.10 27.11
C GLY A 714 35.45 28.34 26.68
N ILE A 715 34.31 28.65 27.31
CA ILE A 715 33.59 29.91 27.07
C ILE A 715 34.24 31.02 27.88
N ARG A 716 34.57 32.14 27.24
CA ARG A 716 35.25 33.27 27.90
C ARG A 716 34.32 33.96 28.89
N ALA A 717 34.85 34.37 30.04
CA ALA A 717 34.10 35.12 31.06
C ALA A 717 33.42 36.38 30.50
N GLY A 718 34.09 37.08 29.56
CA GLY A 718 33.54 38.25 28.87
C GLY A 718 32.26 37.97 28.07
N ASP A 719 32.14 36.79 27.47
CA ASP A 719 30.98 36.40 26.66
C ASP A 719 29.77 36.04 27.54
N MET A 720 30.02 35.68 28.81
CA MET A 720 28.96 35.36 29.79
C MET A 720 28.34 36.59 30.45
N ARG A 721 28.90 37.78 30.25
CA ARG A 721 28.48 38.99 30.96
C ARG A 721 26.99 39.30 30.80
N ALA A 722 26.48 39.24 29.57
CA ALA A 722 25.06 39.49 29.29
C ALA A 722 24.15 38.45 29.96
N TRP A 723 24.59 37.19 30.04
CA TRP A 723 23.84 36.11 30.67
C TRP A 723 23.86 36.19 32.20
N ARG A 724 25.00 36.56 32.81
CA ARG A 724 25.11 36.86 34.26
C ARG A 724 24.22 38.02 34.67
N GLN A 725 24.24 39.10 33.90
CA GLN A 725 23.36 40.24 34.14
C GLN A 725 21.89 39.83 34.08
N HIS A 726 21.49 39.07 33.05
CA HIS A 726 20.12 38.55 32.95
C HIS A 726 19.70 37.78 34.21
N TRP A 727 20.52 36.85 34.69
CA TRP A 727 20.21 36.07 35.89
C TRP A 727 20.22 36.88 37.17
N ASN A 728 21.12 37.85 37.32
CA ASN A 728 21.08 38.77 38.45
C ASN A 728 19.75 39.54 38.51
N HIS A 729 19.20 39.97 37.37
CA HIS A 729 17.88 40.60 37.33
C HIS A 729 16.74 39.63 37.68
N GLN A 730 16.80 38.36 37.28
CA GLN A 730 15.77 37.39 37.70
C GLN A 730 15.88 37.05 39.18
N LEU A 731 17.09 36.89 39.71
CA LEU A 731 17.33 36.73 41.14
C LEU A 731 16.86 37.96 41.93
N TYR A 732 17.01 39.16 41.37
CA TYR A 732 16.53 40.39 42.00
C TYR A 732 15.02 40.32 42.19
N LYS A 733 14.26 39.91 41.16
CA LYS A 733 12.79 39.76 41.26
C LYS A 733 12.40 38.71 42.30
N ALA A 734 13.05 37.55 42.30
CA ALA A 734 12.75 36.49 43.26
C ALA A 734 13.05 36.93 44.71
N LEU A 735 14.19 37.60 44.91
CA LEU A 735 14.59 38.15 46.20
C LEU A 735 13.67 39.28 46.64
N GLU A 736 13.27 40.19 45.74
CA GLU A 736 12.37 41.32 46.04
C GLU A 736 11.00 40.83 46.49
N HIS A 737 10.44 39.84 45.79
CA HIS A 737 9.16 39.24 46.18
C HIS A 737 9.23 38.63 47.58
N GLN A 738 10.23 37.79 47.85
CA GLN A 738 10.41 37.17 49.17
C GLN A 738 10.78 38.19 50.26
N TYR A 739 11.48 39.26 49.91
CA TYR A 739 11.78 40.36 50.81
C TYR A 739 10.50 41.11 51.19
N GLN A 740 9.63 41.46 50.24
CA GLN A 740 8.33 42.09 50.50
C GLN A 740 7.42 41.22 51.37
N VAL A 741 7.27 39.93 51.02
CA VAL A 741 6.49 38.96 51.82
C VAL A 741 7.08 38.85 53.23
N GLY A 742 8.40 38.78 53.35
CA GLY A 742 9.09 38.73 54.63
C GLY A 742 8.95 40.01 55.44
N LEU A 743 8.91 41.20 54.81
CA LEU A 743 8.63 42.47 55.48
C LEU A 743 7.21 42.50 56.05
N GLU A 744 6.20 42.06 55.32
CA GLU A 744 4.81 42.05 55.80
C GLU A 744 4.57 41.06 56.95
N ALA A 745 5.21 39.90 56.86
CA ALA A 745 5.09 38.78 57.79
C ALA A 745 6.20 38.75 58.86
N LEU A 746 7.10 39.75 58.91
CA LEU A 746 8.31 39.71 59.72
C LEU A 746 8.00 39.40 61.19
N ASN A 747 7.07 40.15 61.76
CA ASN A 747 6.70 40.03 63.16
C ASN A 747 6.20 38.62 63.50
N LYS A 748 5.62 37.89 62.53
CA LYS A 748 5.12 36.51 62.66
C LYS A 748 6.22 35.46 62.54
N ASN A 749 7.25 35.72 61.74
CA ASN A 749 8.25 34.71 61.38
C ASN A 749 9.59 34.84 62.11
N LEU A 750 9.85 35.91 62.89
CA LEU A 750 11.05 35.99 63.74
C LEU A 750 11.06 34.86 64.80
N PRO A 751 12.25 34.42 65.27
CA PRO A 751 12.38 33.41 66.32
C PRO A 751 11.61 33.75 67.60
N GLU A 752 11.22 32.71 68.35
CA GLU A 752 10.52 32.86 69.63
C GLU A 752 11.44 33.50 70.69
N ILE A 753 10.89 34.43 71.47
CA ILE A 753 11.58 35.06 72.60
C ILE A 753 10.82 34.67 73.88
N ASN A 754 11.47 33.90 74.74
CA ASN A 754 10.91 33.49 76.03
C ASN A 754 11.12 34.60 77.06
N ILE A 755 10.06 34.93 77.80
CA ILE A 755 10.05 35.99 78.82
C ILE A 755 9.39 35.43 80.08
N ASP A 756 10.05 35.53 81.22
CA ASP A 756 9.47 35.16 82.50
C ASP A 756 8.87 36.40 83.17
N LEU A 757 7.68 36.27 83.75
CA LEU A 757 7.06 37.30 84.56
C LEU A 757 7.28 36.97 86.05
N ILE A 758 8.04 37.81 86.75
CA ILE A 758 8.48 37.57 88.12
C ILE A 758 8.04 38.73 89.01
N PHE A 759 7.61 38.43 90.23
CA PHE A 759 7.36 39.42 91.27
C PHE A 759 8.56 39.52 92.22
N LYS A 760 9.23 40.67 92.27
CA LYS A 760 10.43 40.89 93.10
C LYS A 760 10.42 42.31 93.66
N GLN A 761 10.77 42.48 94.94
CA GLN A 761 10.81 43.79 95.63
C GLN A 761 9.52 44.61 95.50
N GLY A 762 8.36 43.97 95.68
CA GLY A 762 7.08 44.68 95.60
C GLY A 762 6.68 45.12 94.19
N ARG A 763 7.37 44.69 93.13
CA ARG A 763 7.04 45.07 91.74
C ARG A 763 7.04 43.87 90.79
N LEU A 764 6.10 43.87 89.85
CA LEU A 764 6.07 42.95 88.71
C LEU A 764 7.12 43.38 87.68
N GLN A 765 8.00 42.46 87.30
CA GLN A 765 9.10 42.71 86.35
C GLN A 765 9.21 41.57 85.34
N PHE A 766 9.58 41.92 84.10
CA PHE A 766 9.95 40.94 83.07
C PHE A 766 11.42 40.50 83.22
N ARG A 767 11.68 39.22 82.99
CA ARG A 767 13.03 38.64 82.90
C ARG A 767 13.15 37.85 81.59
N PRO A 768 14.01 38.22 80.62
CA PRO A 768 14.89 39.39 80.59
C PRO A 768 14.12 40.72 80.65
N ALA A 769 14.80 41.82 80.99
CA ALA A 769 14.17 43.13 81.12
C ALA A 769 13.49 43.55 79.80
N PHE A 770 12.42 44.35 79.89
CA PHE A 770 11.65 44.79 78.72
C PHE A 770 12.53 45.42 77.63
N GLU A 771 13.50 46.24 78.03
CA GLU A 771 14.46 46.88 77.13
C GLU A 771 15.36 45.88 76.40
N GLU A 772 15.79 44.81 77.08
CA GLU A 772 16.59 43.73 76.48
C GLU A 772 15.79 42.90 75.48
N VAL A 773 14.51 42.63 75.79
CA VAL A 773 13.57 41.98 74.87
C VAL A 773 13.38 42.84 73.62
N ARG A 774 13.17 44.15 73.79
CA ARG A 774 13.03 45.12 72.70
C ARG A 774 14.30 45.19 71.85
N ALA A 775 15.48 45.21 72.47
CA ALA A 775 16.76 45.22 71.78
C ALA A 775 17.01 43.92 70.98
N LYS A 776 16.69 42.75 71.54
CA LYS A 776 16.81 41.46 70.84
C LYS A 776 15.87 41.41 69.62
N TYR A 777 14.64 41.88 69.77
CA TYR A 777 13.68 41.93 68.68
C TYR A 777 14.16 42.82 67.52
N TYR A 778 14.59 44.05 67.82
CA TYR A 778 15.07 44.97 66.79
C TYR A 778 16.38 44.53 66.14
N ARG A 779 17.22 43.76 66.84
CA ARG A 779 18.43 43.16 66.26
C ARG A 779 18.08 42.13 65.17
N GLU A 780 17.13 41.24 65.43
CA GLU A 780 16.69 40.25 64.43
C GLU A 780 15.95 40.92 63.26
N MET A 781 15.15 41.96 63.53
CA MET A 781 14.54 42.78 62.49
C MET A 781 15.59 43.45 61.59
N LYS A 782 16.62 44.07 62.19
CA LYS A 782 17.74 44.69 61.44
C LYS A 782 18.48 43.66 60.60
N ARG A 783 18.72 42.46 61.14
CA ARG A 783 19.38 41.37 60.41
C ARG A 783 18.65 41.00 59.12
N PHE A 784 17.32 40.96 59.15
CA PHE A 784 16.51 40.69 57.96
C PHE A 784 16.57 41.83 56.93
N ILE A 785 16.41 43.08 57.38
CA ILE A 785 16.44 44.27 56.50
C ILE A 785 17.78 44.38 55.77
N CYS A 786 18.87 43.94 56.39
CA CYS A 786 20.20 43.98 55.79
C CYS A 786 20.52 42.83 54.82
N ILE A 787 19.62 41.86 54.60
CA ILE A 787 19.89 40.71 53.70
C ILE A 787 20.25 41.15 52.27
N PRO A 788 19.52 42.09 51.62
CA PRO A 788 19.87 42.53 50.26
C PRO A 788 21.27 43.15 50.15
N ASN A 789 21.80 43.77 51.21
CA ASN A 789 23.17 44.32 51.22
C ASN A 789 24.26 43.24 51.18
N GLN A 790 23.96 42.06 51.71
CA GLN A 790 24.90 40.94 51.75
C GLN A 790 24.73 40.00 50.55
N PHE A 791 23.68 40.21 49.74
CA PHE A 791 23.36 39.37 48.61
C PHE A 791 24.19 39.77 47.38
N LYS A 792 25.12 38.89 46.98
CA LYS A 792 26.02 39.13 45.83
C LYS A 792 25.59 38.43 44.54
N GLY A 793 24.47 37.71 44.54
CA GLY A 793 23.96 37.00 43.37
C GLY A 793 25.04 36.15 42.67
N VAL A 794 25.13 36.30 41.35
CA VAL A 794 26.10 35.63 40.49
C VAL A 794 27.08 36.62 39.82
N SER A 795 27.30 37.77 40.46
CA SER A 795 28.26 38.78 40.00
C SER A 795 29.71 38.35 40.20
N GLU A 796 30.61 38.82 39.34
CA GLU A 796 32.06 38.64 39.51
C GLU A 796 32.62 39.46 40.67
N THR A 797 33.81 39.07 41.16
CA THR A 797 34.57 39.84 42.15
C THR A 797 34.96 41.21 41.57
N GLY A 798 34.22 42.26 41.98
CA GLY A 798 34.46 43.64 41.57
C GLY A 798 33.26 44.35 40.92
N GLU A 799 32.19 43.63 40.57
CA GLU A 799 30.96 44.24 40.06
C GLU A 799 30.02 44.65 41.21
N GLU A 800 29.44 45.86 41.12
CA GLU A 800 28.48 46.32 42.12
C GLU A 800 27.17 45.52 42.04
N PRO A 801 26.70 44.93 43.16
CA PRO A 801 25.47 44.15 43.18
C PRO A 801 24.24 45.06 43.05
N ILE A 802 23.35 44.77 42.10
CA ILE A 802 22.09 45.51 41.88
C ILE A 802 21.07 45.37 43.04
N PHE A 803 21.35 44.53 44.04
CA PHE A 803 20.42 44.14 45.09
C PHE A 803 20.29 45.18 46.22
N THR A 804 21.26 46.07 46.40
CA THR A 804 21.27 47.08 47.49
C THR A 804 20.14 48.10 47.35
N CYS A 805 19.83 48.53 46.14
CA CYS A 805 18.74 49.48 45.83
C CYS A 805 17.35 48.97 46.27
N MET A 806 17.20 47.67 46.50
CA MET A 806 15.94 47.05 46.96
C MET A 806 15.50 47.57 48.33
N ILE A 807 16.46 47.91 49.20
CA ILE A 807 16.16 48.40 50.56
C ILE A 807 15.45 49.75 50.50
N GLU A 808 15.94 50.66 49.67
CA GLU A 808 15.37 52.01 49.50
C GLU A 808 13.99 51.94 48.82
N ARG A 809 13.84 51.12 47.79
CA ARG A 809 12.58 50.95 47.06
C ARG A 809 11.44 50.41 47.92
N ASN A 810 11.76 49.55 48.89
CA ASN A 810 10.78 48.92 49.78
C ASN A 810 10.73 49.58 51.18
N ALA A 811 11.25 50.80 51.33
CA ALA A 811 11.33 51.49 52.62
C ALA A 811 9.96 51.77 53.26
N SER A 812 8.89 51.89 52.47
CA SER A 812 7.51 52.03 52.96
C SER A 812 7.06 50.85 53.83
N GLY A 813 7.59 49.65 53.57
CA GLY A 813 7.35 48.46 54.37
C GLY A 813 7.88 48.59 55.81
N PHE A 814 8.93 49.40 56.03
CA PHE A 814 9.51 49.57 57.37
C PHE A 814 8.54 50.25 58.34
N LEU A 815 7.78 51.24 57.87
CA LEU A 815 6.77 51.91 58.71
C LEU A 815 5.76 50.91 59.27
N THR A 816 5.30 49.99 58.44
CA THR A 816 4.35 48.93 58.83
C THR A 816 4.96 47.98 59.86
N ILE A 817 6.23 47.61 59.71
CA ILE A 817 6.91 46.69 60.62
C ILE A 817 7.15 47.34 61.98
N PHE A 818 7.68 48.56 62.00
CA PHE A 818 7.91 49.32 63.22
C PHE A 818 6.59 49.59 63.95
N SER A 819 5.52 49.99 63.25
CA SER A 819 4.18 50.15 63.84
C SER A 819 3.68 48.85 64.47
N LYS A 820 3.73 47.72 63.74
CA LYS A 820 3.30 46.41 64.28
C LYS A 820 4.18 45.96 65.46
N ALA A 821 5.47 46.32 65.48
CA ALA A 821 6.38 46.01 66.58
C ALA A 821 6.01 46.81 67.83
N GLU A 822 5.74 48.11 67.70
CA GLU A 822 5.27 48.95 68.82
C GLU A 822 3.91 48.46 69.34
N HIS A 823 2.97 48.08 68.47
CA HIS A 823 1.72 47.44 68.89
C HIS A 823 1.94 46.14 69.69
N LEU A 824 2.92 45.32 69.30
CA LEU A 824 3.29 44.09 70.01
C LEU A 824 3.83 44.42 71.42
N PHE A 825 4.72 45.41 71.52
CA PHE A 825 5.29 45.85 72.79
C PHE A 825 4.24 46.49 73.71
N SER A 826 3.34 47.32 73.19
CA SER A 826 2.21 47.87 73.95
C SER A 826 1.31 46.75 74.50
N ARG A 827 1.03 45.72 73.70
CA ARG A 827 0.30 44.54 74.16
C ARG A 827 1.04 43.77 75.24
N LEU A 828 2.37 43.61 75.11
CA LEU A 828 3.21 42.98 76.14
C LEU A 828 3.14 43.76 77.45
N THR A 829 3.22 45.10 77.39
CA THR A 829 3.07 45.95 78.58
C THR A 829 1.69 45.81 79.22
N HIS A 830 0.61 45.76 78.43
CA HIS A 830 -0.74 45.53 78.96
C HIS A 830 -0.94 44.16 79.63
N VAL A 831 -0.08 43.17 79.36
CA VAL A 831 -0.12 41.92 80.13
C VAL A 831 0.24 42.17 81.58
N LEU A 832 1.17 43.09 81.88
CA LEU A 832 1.49 43.46 83.27
C LEU A 832 0.25 43.96 84.00
N ASP A 833 -0.57 44.79 83.34
CA ASP A 833 -1.78 45.37 83.93
C ASP A 833 -2.75 44.29 84.42
N LYS A 834 -2.90 43.19 83.68
CA LYS A 834 -3.77 42.05 84.07
C LYS A 834 -3.33 41.36 85.36
N PHE A 835 -2.06 41.46 85.74
CA PHE A 835 -1.50 40.86 86.95
C PHE A 835 -1.31 41.84 88.10
N LYS A 836 -1.49 43.15 87.88
CA LYS A 836 -1.31 44.16 88.92
C LYS A 836 -2.24 43.90 90.10
N ASP A 837 -3.53 43.66 89.84
CA ASP A 837 -4.56 43.48 90.87
C ASP A 837 -4.31 42.24 91.76
N TRP A 838 -3.75 41.17 91.19
CA TRP A 838 -3.43 39.93 91.91
C TRP A 838 -2.26 40.07 92.89
N VAL A 839 -1.46 41.10 92.71
CA VAL A 839 -0.17 41.28 93.39
C VAL A 839 -0.22 42.44 94.38
N VAL A 840 -1.33 43.19 94.44
CA VAL A 840 -1.54 44.36 95.33
C VAL A 840 -1.26 44.04 96.79
N LEU A 841 -1.67 42.87 97.30
CA LEU A 841 -1.41 42.48 98.70
C LEU A 841 0.08 42.31 99.01
N GLY A 842 0.93 42.04 98.01
CA GLY A 842 2.38 41.98 98.17
C GLY A 842 3.08 43.34 98.03
N GLN A 843 2.32 44.42 97.78
CA GLN A 843 2.84 45.79 97.63
C GLN A 843 2.54 46.69 98.84
N VAL A 844 1.69 46.23 99.75
CA VAL A 844 1.24 46.99 100.93
C VAL A 844 1.65 46.24 102.19
N ASP A 845 1.92 46.99 103.25
CA ASP A 845 2.15 46.42 104.58
C ASP A 845 0.83 45.88 105.15
N VAL A 846 0.70 44.55 105.15
CA VAL A 846 -0.52 43.85 105.55
C VAL A 846 -0.77 44.03 107.05
N ASP A 847 0.28 44.10 107.87
CA ASP A 847 0.17 44.20 109.32
C ASP A 847 -0.46 45.54 109.73
N ALA A 848 -0.03 46.63 109.09
CA ALA A 848 -0.62 47.97 109.28
C ALA A 848 -2.09 48.07 108.81
N LEU A 849 -2.47 47.31 107.78
CA LEU A 849 -3.85 47.27 107.28
C LEU A 849 -4.79 46.51 108.23
N VAL A 850 -4.30 45.39 108.75
CA VAL A 850 -5.00 44.55 109.73
C VAL A 850 -5.28 45.37 110.99
N GLU A 851 -4.27 46.03 111.56
CA GLU A 851 -4.41 46.83 112.78
C GLU A 851 -5.47 47.94 112.66
N LYS A 852 -5.65 48.51 111.46
CA LYS A 852 -6.54 49.66 111.25
C LYS A 852 -7.99 49.31 110.88
N HIS A 853 -8.25 48.12 110.34
CA HIS A 853 -9.58 47.79 109.77
C HIS A 853 -10.20 46.51 110.32
N LEU A 854 -9.47 45.70 111.09
CA LEU A 854 -9.93 44.44 111.66
C LEU A 854 -10.11 44.57 113.18
N HIS A 855 -11.19 45.22 113.61
CA HIS A 855 -11.48 45.41 115.03
C HIS A 855 -12.54 44.42 115.57
N SER A 856 -13.41 43.89 114.71
CA SER A 856 -14.47 42.95 115.12
C SER A 856 -14.29 41.55 114.52
N VAL A 857 -14.85 40.53 115.19
CA VAL A 857 -14.84 39.13 114.72
C VAL A 857 -15.52 38.98 113.34
N GLN A 858 -16.53 39.80 113.04
CA GLN A 858 -17.22 39.77 111.75
C GLN A 858 -16.34 40.30 110.60
N ASP A 859 -15.50 41.30 110.88
CA ASP A 859 -14.55 41.83 109.89
C ASP A 859 -13.49 40.78 109.53
N TRP A 860 -13.01 40.03 110.54
CA TRP A 860 -12.11 38.90 110.33
C TRP A 860 -12.74 37.80 109.48
N GLU A 861 -13.96 37.37 109.81
CA GLU A 861 -14.66 36.34 109.01
C GLU A 861 -14.90 36.76 107.56
N ARG A 862 -15.30 38.00 107.31
CA ARG A 862 -15.55 38.52 105.96
C ARG A 862 -14.27 38.56 105.13
N ASN A 863 -13.19 39.08 105.71
CA ASN A 863 -11.90 39.17 105.02
C ASN A 863 -11.27 37.79 104.80
N PHE A 864 -11.37 36.85 105.74
CA PHE A 864 -10.93 35.46 105.52
C PHE A 864 -11.74 34.75 104.44
N ARG A 865 -13.08 34.96 104.37
CA ARG A 865 -13.88 34.43 103.25
C ARG A 865 -13.48 35.03 101.91
N ALA A 866 -13.22 36.34 101.85
CA ALA A 866 -12.74 37.02 100.65
C ALA A 866 -11.35 36.52 100.23
N LEU A 867 -10.43 36.32 101.19
CA LEU A 867 -9.09 35.79 100.96
C LEU A 867 -9.14 34.34 100.45
N LYS A 868 -10.02 33.51 101.01
CA LYS A 868 -10.28 32.14 100.54
C LYS A 868 -10.91 32.10 99.15
N ALA A 869 -11.77 33.07 98.81
CA ALA A 869 -12.33 33.23 97.47
C ALA A 869 -11.25 33.66 96.46
N GLY A 870 -10.45 34.68 96.79
CA GLY A 870 -9.30 35.12 95.99
C GLY A 870 -8.23 34.04 95.81
N GLY A 871 -7.98 33.23 96.84
CA GLY A 871 -7.12 32.04 96.77
C GLY A 871 -7.61 31.02 95.74
N LYS A 872 -8.90 30.68 95.77
CA LYS A 872 -9.51 29.78 94.77
C LYS A 872 -9.49 30.35 93.35
N GLU A 873 -9.64 31.67 93.19
CA GLU A 873 -9.55 32.31 91.87
C GLU A 873 -8.09 32.36 91.37
N SER A 874 -7.12 32.51 92.28
CA SER A 874 -5.70 32.51 91.93
C SER A 874 -5.22 31.16 91.38
N GLU A 875 -5.79 30.05 91.83
CA GLU A 875 -5.52 28.70 91.29
C GLU A 875 -6.01 28.54 89.84
N ARG A 876 -6.98 29.35 89.41
CA ARG A 876 -7.50 29.37 88.04
C ARG A 876 -6.66 30.22 87.09
N LEU A 877 -5.65 30.93 87.59
CA LEU A 877 -4.79 31.76 86.74
C LEU A 877 -3.94 30.87 85.81
N PRO A 878 -3.77 31.25 84.54
CA PRO A 878 -2.94 30.50 83.61
C PRO A 878 -1.49 30.42 84.12
N ARG A 879 -0.96 29.20 84.31
CA ARG A 879 0.47 28.98 84.66
C ARG A 879 1.42 29.46 83.57
N TYR A 880 0.92 29.55 82.35
CA TYR A 880 1.55 30.12 81.19
C TYR A 880 0.56 31.11 80.56
N LEU A 881 1.00 32.35 80.34
CA LEU A 881 0.29 33.23 79.44
C LEU A 881 1.00 33.24 78.12
N CYS A 882 0.40 32.51 77.20
CA CYS A 882 0.71 32.66 75.81
C CYS A 882 0.14 34.03 75.38
N VAL A 883 0.98 35.01 75.07
CA VAL A 883 0.51 36.20 74.33
C VAL A 883 0.27 35.72 72.90
N ILE A 884 -0.86 35.05 72.70
CA ILE A 884 -1.31 34.59 71.39
C ILE A 884 -1.77 35.84 70.64
N LEU A 885 -1.10 36.13 69.53
CA LEU A 885 -1.65 36.96 68.47
C LEU A 885 -2.79 36.16 67.80
N SER A 886 -3.99 36.10 68.40
CA SER A 886 -5.17 35.52 67.74
C SER A 886 -6.16 36.61 67.33
N HIS A 887 -6.05 37.05 66.09
CA HIS A 887 -7.23 37.21 65.24
C HIS A 887 -6.94 36.48 63.93
N TYR A 888 -7.75 35.46 63.65
CA TYR A 888 -7.86 34.69 62.39
C TYR A 888 -6.58 34.09 61.78
N LYS A 889 -6.29 32.84 62.19
CA LYS A 889 -5.23 31.93 61.68
C LYS A 889 -3.81 32.56 61.73
N PHE A 890 -2.76 31.74 61.84
CA PHE A 890 -1.35 32.17 61.95
C PHE A 890 -0.90 32.61 63.36
N THR A 891 -0.30 31.66 64.08
CA THR A 891 0.26 31.74 65.42
C THR A 891 1.69 32.27 65.43
N LYS A 892 1.97 33.25 66.27
CA LYS A 892 3.30 33.41 66.88
C LYS A 892 3.12 33.49 68.38
N THR A 893 3.97 32.76 69.08
CA THR A 893 3.86 32.57 70.51
C THR A 893 5.00 33.25 71.24
N ILE A 894 4.68 34.27 72.03
CA ILE A 894 5.54 34.68 73.15
C ILE A 894 5.01 33.92 74.36
N TYR A 895 5.78 32.94 74.83
CA TYR A 895 5.48 32.24 76.07
C TYR A 895 5.92 33.13 77.24
N ILE A 896 4.94 33.61 78.00
CA ILE A 896 5.19 34.20 79.31
C ILE A 896 5.03 33.11 80.36
N TYR A 897 6.14 32.72 80.98
CA TYR A 897 6.11 31.83 82.14
C TYR A 897 5.81 32.67 83.38
N ILE A 898 4.70 32.36 84.04
CA ILE A 898 4.25 33.09 85.22
C ILE A 898 4.76 32.36 86.45
N TYR A 899 5.80 32.89 87.07
CA TYR A 899 6.26 32.48 88.40
C TYR A 899 5.86 33.56 89.40
N ILE A 900 4.56 33.66 89.66
CA ILE A 900 4.03 34.54 90.72
C ILE A 900 3.74 33.67 91.94
N TYR A 901 4.53 33.85 93.00
CA TYR A 901 4.14 33.41 94.34
C TYR A 901 2.98 34.30 94.80
N ILE A 902 1.76 33.85 94.55
CA ILE A 902 0.57 34.59 94.95
C ILE A 902 0.45 34.44 96.47
N TYR A 903 0.57 35.57 97.17
CA TYR A 903 0.58 35.67 98.64
C TYR A 903 -0.72 35.19 99.31
N TYR A 904 -1.75 34.83 98.54
CA TYR A 904 -2.99 34.23 99.04
C TYR A 904 -2.85 32.78 99.53
N SER A 905 -1.74 32.07 99.25
CA SER A 905 -1.57 30.65 99.65
C SER A 905 -0.91 30.43 101.02
N LYS A 906 -0.56 31.50 101.75
CA LYS A 906 0.15 31.43 103.04
C LYS A 906 -0.55 32.12 104.21
N TRP A 907 -1.83 32.48 104.07
CA TRP A 907 -2.67 33.05 105.12
C TRP A 907 -3.93 32.21 105.35
#